data_AF-A0A9R0Y2X3-F1
#
_entry.id   AF-A0A9R0Y2X3-F1
#
_cell.length_a   1.000
_cell.length_b   1.000
_cell.length_c   1.000
_cell.angle_alpha   90.00
_cell.angle_beta   90.00
_cell.angle_gamma   90.00
#
_symmetry.space_group_name_H-M   'P 1'
#
loop_
_entity.id
_entity.type
_entity.pdbx_description
1 polymer ?
#
loop_
_entity_poly.entity_id
_entity_poly.type
_entity_poly.pdbx_seq_one_letter_code
_entity_poly.pdbx_strand_id
1 'polypeptide(L)'
;MEGQDALDMSDASPTSSWEDGAVEHFDVASFGGEGYVVDDEEMSDVELGTGSPAGPSEASTQPPPPLRRRLAPVESSDVPEEVVRAVDAVIMGGGVERLREMVSEEDGEVTHFIVDVLMITMGGVDGLDEGAGDGTSPSTEPSIMSSSRAAAIAVELMPYLPCGTEPSPRTRMACGLLATLSACTRNRTMCSASGLLAILLDSAEKLFVKMGQSRDWDGTPLVQCIQVLGGHSVSVKDLHSWLLLVKKALGTRWATPLTLALEKAVGCNEAKGPAVTFEFDGERSGLLAPGDSRWPFSNGFGFATWIYVESFSDSPNTAASTSGRSSPWAVAAAAFIHAGEGANDMPRLFSFLTADNDGVEAYFQGKFLVVESGTGKGKKAPLHFTYEFKPQCWYFIGLECTSKQGLLGMVESELRLYVDDKLHESCPFEFPRVLKPLAFCCIGTNPPPTITGLQRQCPLFAEMGPIYIFMEPIGPERMARLASRGGDALPSFSSGAGLPWKASCDHIREMSEDSYTLDIEIGGSLHLLYHPSLLNGRFCPDASPSGSTGTHRRPAEVIGMVHISCRVRPAESLWALACGGPMALLPLTVSNIEMDNLEPILGDVSLSLATSSLSVPIFRIISLAIQHPGNKQELCRTNGPELLSQVLQYLLETLSKLESGKKEILRDEELVAAIVSLCQSQINDPGLKAQLFSTLLLDLKMWSSCNYVLQKKLLSSLADMVFAESACMYDANALQMLLDGCRRCYWVTREGDSIDTFTLTGTERPLGKVNALVDELLVVIELLIGSASSTMASDDVRRLVGFVVDCPQPNQVTGFDTGSLAQHYMPLARKQRLSSKFG
;
A
#
# COMPACT_ATOMS: atom_id res chain seq x y z
N MET A 1 -6.24 -44.58 -58.02
CA MET A 1 -7.59 -44.52 -57.43
C MET A 1 -7.59 -43.32 -56.51
N GLU A 2 -7.50 -42.10 -57.03
CA GLU A 2 -8.52 -41.35 -57.80
C GLU A 2 -9.85 -41.21 -57.06
N GLY A 3 -10.20 -39.97 -56.78
CA GLY A 3 -11.42 -39.52 -56.12
C GLY A 3 -11.25 -38.11 -55.56
N GLN A 4 -11.25 -37.12 -56.45
CA GLN A 4 -11.41 -35.69 -56.15
C GLN A 4 -12.79 -35.45 -55.52
N ASP A 5 -12.87 -34.53 -54.58
CA ASP A 5 -13.94 -33.53 -54.53
C ASP A 5 -13.48 -32.31 -53.73
N ALA A 6 -13.44 -31.18 -54.42
CA ALA A 6 -13.22 -29.85 -53.88
C ALA A 6 -14.58 -29.19 -53.69
N LEU A 7 -14.84 -28.66 -52.49
CA LEU A 7 -15.94 -27.72 -52.27
C LEU A 7 -15.50 -26.60 -51.32
N ASP A 8 -15.65 -25.39 -51.84
CA ASP A 8 -15.65 -24.08 -51.19
C ASP A 8 -16.27 -24.10 -49.79
N MET A 9 -15.57 -23.50 -48.83
CA MET A 9 -16.20 -22.97 -47.62
C MET A 9 -15.77 -21.51 -47.46
N SER A 10 -16.75 -20.67 -47.78
CA SER A 10 -16.79 -19.22 -47.73
C SER A 10 -16.49 -18.65 -46.35
N ASP A 11 -15.74 -17.56 -46.39
CA ASP A 11 -15.52 -16.56 -45.35
C ASP A 11 -16.86 -16.06 -44.77
N ALA A 12 -17.07 -16.30 -43.47
CA ALA A 12 -18.27 -15.87 -42.74
C ALA A 12 -17.84 -15.02 -41.54
N SER A 13 -17.50 -13.77 -41.83
CA SER A 13 -17.44 -12.70 -40.83
C SER A 13 -18.87 -12.26 -40.47
N PRO A 14 -19.28 -12.23 -39.19
CA PRO A 14 -20.53 -11.59 -38.82
C PRO A 14 -20.32 -10.07 -38.79
N THR A 15 -20.83 -9.40 -39.82
CA THR A 15 -21.10 -7.96 -39.81
C THR A 15 -22.32 -7.67 -38.94
N SER A 16 -22.15 -6.85 -37.90
CA SER A 16 -23.24 -6.08 -37.31
C SER A 16 -22.84 -4.61 -37.20
N SER A 17 -23.67 -3.79 -37.86
CA SER A 17 -23.71 -2.35 -37.99
C SER A 17 -23.30 -1.54 -36.76
N TRP A 18 -22.23 -0.78 -36.87
CA TRP A 18 -22.01 0.42 -36.07
C TRP A 18 -22.81 1.54 -36.74
N GLU A 19 -23.97 1.85 -36.19
CA GLU A 19 -24.68 3.09 -36.53
C GLU A 19 -23.92 4.27 -35.92
N ASP A 20 -23.72 5.27 -36.76
CA ASP A 20 -23.04 6.54 -36.51
C ASP A 20 -23.86 7.34 -35.48
N GLY A 21 -23.41 7.33 -34.22
CA GLY A 21 -24.00 8.08 -33.13
C GLY A 21 -23.29 9.41 -32.97
N ALA A 22 -24.03 10.49 -33.26
CA ALA A 22 -23.65 11.90 -33.22
C ALA A 22 -22.56 12.28 -32.20
N VAL A 23 -21.50 12.89 -32.73
CA VAL A 23 -20.52 13.67 -31.97
C VAL A 23 -21.22 14.90 -31.41
N GLU A 24 -21.55 14.90 -30.11
CA GLU A 24 -21.92 16.12 -29.40
C GLU A 24 -20.66 16.97 -29.18
N HIS A 25 -20.55 18.05 -29.94
CA HIS A 25 -19.67 19.17 -29.63
C HIS A 25 -20.13 19.80 -28.30
N PHE A 26 -19.27 19.78 -27.29
CA PHE A 26 -19.47 20.57 -26.08
C PHE A 26 -18.73 21.90 -26.19
N ASP A 27 -19.52 22.97 -26.26
CA ASP A 27 -19.10 24.37 -26.26
C ASP A 27 -18.36 24.73 -24.96
N VAL A 28 -17.20 25.37 -25.13
CA VAL A 28 -16.45 26.04 -24.06
C VAL A 28 -17.18 27.35 -23.72
N ALA A 29 -17.98 27.34 -22.66
CA ALA A 29 -18.59 28.56 -22.14
C ALA A 29 -17.55 29.40 -21.37
N SER A 30 -17.24 30.56 -21.94
CA SER A 30 -16.47 31.66 -21.35
C SER A 30 -17.16 32.20 -20.09
N PHE A 31 -16.43 32.32 -18.97
CA PHE A 31 -16.88 33.10 -17.82
C PHE A 31 -16.42 34.55 -17.99
N GLY A 32 -17.38 35.42 -18.31
CA GLY A 32 -17.24 36.87 -18.23
C GLY A 32 -17.20 37.33 -16.78
N GLY A 33 -16.33 38.31 -16.50
CA GLY A 33 -16.21 38.94 -15.21
C GLY A 33 -17.31 39.94 -14.93
N GLU A 34 -17.78 39.96 -13.69
CA GLU A 34 -18.39 41.14 -13.08
C GLU A 34 -17.79 41.32 -11.69
N GLY A 35 -17.25 42.52 -11.47
CA GLY A 35 -16.60 42.92 -10.22
C GLY A 35 -17.60 43.28 -9.14
N TYR A 36 -17.25 42.97 -7.90
CA TYR A 36 -17.94 43.48 -6.72
C TYR A 36 -17.06 44.53 -6.03
N VAL A 37 -17.67 45.70 -5.86
CA VAL A 37 -17.16 46.89 -5.16
C VAL A 37 -17.22 46.63 -3.65
N VAL A 38 -16.17 47.04 -2.94
CA VAL A 38 -16.07 47.05 -1.48
C VAL A 38 -16.60 48.39 -0.99
N ASP A 39 -17.61 48.38 -0.11
CA ASP A 39 -17.99 49.54 0.69
C ASP A 39 -17.41 49.40 2.10
N ASP A 40 -16.60 50.39 2.47
CA ASP A 40 -16.12 50.69 3.82
C ASP A 40 -17.26 51.29 4.66
N GLU A 41 -17.44 50.85 5.91
CA GLU A 41 -18.07 51.69 6.93
C GLU A 41 -17.35 51.63 8.29
N GLU A 42 -17.30 52.81 8.90
CA GLU A 42 -16.42 53.30 9.94
C GLU A 42 -16.69 52.78 11.37
N MET A 43 -15.62 52.91 12.17
CA MET A 43 -15.61 52.87 13.64
C MET A 43 -16.52 53.93 14.29
N SER A 44 -17.04 53.58 15.47
CA SER A 44 -17.28 54.58 16.53
C SER A 44 -17.01 54.01 17.92
N ASP A 45 -16.11 54.66 18.65
CA ASP A 45 -15.78 54.52 20.08
C ASP A 45 -16.92 55.03 20.98
N VAL A 46 -17.18 54.39 22.15
CA VAL A 46 -17.51 55.07 23.43
C VAL A 46 -17.19 54.17 24.65
N GLU A 47 -16.19 54.64 25.41
CA GLU A 47 -15.97 54.73 26.87
C GLU A 47 -16.07 53.57 27.89
N LEU A 48 -15.06 53.62 28.79
CA LEU A 48 -14.79 52.82 29.98
C LEU A 48 -15.73 53.11 31.15
N GLY A 49 -16.01 52.07 31.96
CA GLY A 49 -16.53 52.19 33.32
C GLY A 49 -16.03 51.08 34.24
N THR A 50 -15.16 51.44 35.18
CA THR A 50 -14.56 50.60 36.24
C THR A 50 -15.52 50.30 37.39
N GLY A 51 -15.53 49.07 37.94
CA GLY A 51 -16.04 48.85 39.31
C GLY A 51 -16.35 47.40 39.71
N SER A 52 -15.57 46.87 40.65
CA SER A 52 -15.91 45.80 41.61
C SER A 52 -15.36 46.26 42.99
N PRO A 53 -15.78 45.75 44.18
CA PRO A 53 -16.34 44.41 44.47
C PRO A 53 -17.42 44.32 45.59
N ALA A 54 -17.82 43.06 45.90
CA ALA A 54 -18.34 42.49 47.16
C ALA A 54 -19.88 42.29 47.37
N GLY A 55 -20.28 41.02 47.61
CA GLY A 55 -21.62 40.57 48.08
C GLY A 55 -21.78 40.64 49.61
N PRO A 56 -22.68 39.87 50.30
CA PRO A 56 -23.58 38.77 49.86
C PRO A 56 -25.04 38.81 50.41
N SER A 57 -25.96 38.01 49.86
CA SER A 57 -26.91 37.11 50.59
C SER A 57 -28.07 36.58 49.72
N GLU A 58 -28.44 35.35 50.02
CA GLU A 58 -29.25 34.36 49.29
C GLU A 58 -30.76 34.61 49.20
N ALA A 59 -31.40 34.11 48.13
CA ALA A 59 -32.60 33.25 48.20
C ALA A 59 -32.94 32.59 46.85
N SER A 60 -32.66 31.28 46.76
CA SER A 60 -33.37 30.20 46.05
C SER A 60 -34.13 30.47 44.74
N THR A 61 -33.59 29.98 43.62
CA THR A 61 -34.38 29.34 42.54
C THR A 61 -33.49 28.30 41.86
N GLN A 62 -33.90 27.03 41.90
CA GLN A 62 -33.10 25.90 41.40
C GLN A 62 -32.88 25.99 39.86
N PRO A 63 -31.67 25.71 39.35
CA PRO A 63 -31.44 25.45 37.93
C PRO A 63 -31.84 23.99 37.57
N PRO A 64 -32.13 23.69 36.28
CA PRO A 64 -32.44 22.33 35.83
C PRO A 64 -31.23 21.41 36.02
N PRO A 65 -31.42 20.07 36.08
CA PRO A 65 -30.32 19.16 36.37
C PRO A 65 -29.32 19.13 35.21
N PRO A 66 -28.02 18.94 35.49
CA PRO A 66 -27.01 18.83 34.45
C PRO A 66 -27.17 17.49 33.71
N LEU A 67 -27.30 17.55 32.39
CA LEU A 67 -27.15 16.40 31.49
C LEU A 67 -25.73 15.83 31.68
N ARG A 68 -25.62 14.73 32.42
CA ARG A 68 -24.37 13.97 32.59
C ARG A 68 -23.89 13.41 31.25
N ARG A 69 -22.58 13.52 31.02
CA ARG A 69 -21.78 12.76 30.02
C ARG A 69 -22.34 11.35 29.80
N ARG A 70 -22.90 11.07 28.62
CA ARG A 70 -23.04 9.70 28.09
C ARG A 70 -21.88 9.43 27.12
N LEU A 71 -20.81 8.86 27.66
CA LEU A 71 -19.78 8.13 26.90
C LEU A 71 -19.87 6.62 27.18
N ALA A 72 -20.97 6.16 27.78
CA ALA A 72 -21.24 4.74 28.01
C ALA A 72 -22.12 4.17 26.88
N PRO A 73 -21.94 2.88 26.51
CA PRO A 73 -22.74 2.23 25.47
C PRO A 73 -24.23 2.25 25.85
N VAL A 74 -25.08 2.50 24.87
CA VAL A 74 -26.54 2.36 25.00
C VAL A 74 -26.85 0.87 24.86
N GLU A 75 -27.39 0.24 25.91
CA GLU A 75 -27.91 -1.12 25.78
C GLU A 75 -29.07 -1.11 24.76
N SER A 76 -29.17 -2.12 23.90
CA SER A 76 -30.20 -2.22 22.85
C SER A 76 -31.64 -2.03 23.35
N SER A 77 -31.88 -2.21 24.65
CA SER A 77 -33.16 -2.00 25.32
C SER A 77 -33.58 -0.53 25.51
N ASP A 78 -32.68 0.44 25.32
CA ASP A 78 -32.93 1.87 25.54
C ASP A 78 -33.30 2.63 24.26
N VAL A 79 -33.28 1.98 23.10
CA VAL A 79 -33.55 2.59 21.79
C VAL A 79 -35.05 2.55 21.45
N PRO A 80 -35.66 3.66 20.98
CA PRO A 80 -37.07 3.64 20.55
C PRO A 80 -37.33 2.64 19.41
N GLU A 81 -38.34 1.77 19.55
CA GLU A 81 -38.70 0.76 18.54
C GLU A 81 -39.03 1.36 17.16
N GLU A 82 -39.48 2.62 17.11
CA GLU A 82 -39.70 3.31 15.85
C GLU A 82 -38.41 3.55 15.07
N VAL A 83 -37.32 3.89 15.77
CA VAL A 83 -36.00 4.11 15.16
C VAL A 83 -35.46 2.78 14.61
N VAL A 84 -35.54 1.70 15.40
CA VAL A 84 -35.12 0.37 14.98
C VAL A 84 -35.88 -0.06 13.72
N ARG A 85 -37.22 0.06 13.72
CA ARG A 85 -38.05 -0.28 12.54
C ARG A 85 -37.75 0.59 11.33
N ALA A 86 -37.44 1.87 11.52
CA ALA A 86 -37.08 2.76 10.42
C ALA A 86 -35.74 2.35 9.79
N VAL A 87 -34.73 2.05 10.61
CA VAL A 87 -33.42 1.58 10.13
C VAL A 87 -33.55 0.23 9.43
N ASP A 88 -34.25 -0.73 10.04
CA ASP A 88 -34.49 -2.05 9.45
C ASP A 88 -35.21 -1.93 8.10
N ALA A 89 -36.22 -1.05 7.99
CA ALA A 89 -36.92 -0.84 6.73
C ALA A 89 -36.00 -0.34 5.61
N VAL A 90 -35.05 0.55 5.91
CA VAL A 90 -34.09 1.06 4.93
C VAL A 90 -33.03 0.01 4.58
N ILE A 91 -32.57 -0.77 5.56
CA ILE A 91 -31.64 -1.91 5.32
C ILE A 91 -32.29 -2.94 4.40
N MET A 92 -33.58 -3.21 4.56
CA MET A 92 -34.37 -4.12 3.73
C MET A 92 -34.75 -3.56 2.35
N GLY A 93 -34.22 -2.39 1.97
CA GLY A 93 -34.40 -1.80 0.64
C GLY A 93 -35.33 -0.58 0.58
N GLY A 94 -35.80 -0.07 1.72
CA GLY A 94 -36.50 1.21 1.80
C GLY A 94 -35.60 2.40 1.46
N GLY A 95 -36.20 3.52 1.05
CA GLY A 95 -35.49 4.77 0.77
C GLY A 95 -34.96 5.46 2.03
N VAL A 96 -33.77 6.04 1.95
CA VAL A 96 -33.11 6.74 3.08
C VAL A 96 -33.83 8.02 3.49
N GLU A 97 -34.74 8.55 2.66
CA GLU A 97 -35.47 9.80 2.89
C GLU A 97 -36.19 9.85 4.23
N ARG A 98 -36.79 8.74 4.69
CA ARG A 98 -37.43 8.70 6.01
C ARG A 98 -36.43 8.92 7.15
N LEU A 99 -35.23 8.35 7.06
CA LEU A 99 -34.17 8.58 8.04
C LEU A 99 -33.61 10.00 7.93
N ARG A 100 -33.52 10.55 6.71
CA ARG A 100 -33.11 11.93 6.48
C ARG A 100 -34.06 12.94 7.15
N GLU A 101 -35.36 12.70 7.08
CA GLU A 101 -36.37 13.53 7.76
C GLU A 101 -36.27 13.45 9.30
N MET A 102 -35.86 12.29 9.84
CA MET A 102 -35.68 12.08 11.28
C MET A 102 -34.38 12.70 11.81
N VAL A 103 -33.40 12.94 10.96
CA VAL A 103 -32.14 13.60 11.32
C VAL A 103 -32.35 15.12 11.25
N SER A 104 -32.54 15.74 12.41
CA SER A 104 -32.73 17.19 12.56
C SER A 104 -31.81 17.76 13.64
N GLU A 105 -31.46 19.05 13.51
CA GLU A 105 -30.72 19.78 14.56
C GLU A 105 -31.55 19.98 15.84
N GLU A 106 -32.88 19.94 15.72
CA GLU A 106 -33.81 20.15 16.83
C GLU A 106 -34.04 18.87 17.67
N ASP A 107 -33.81 17.68 17.09
CA ASP A 107 -34.00 16.38 17.75
C ASP A 107 -32.68 15.60 17.82
N GLY A 108 -31.79 16.08 18.69
CA GLY A 108 -30.48 15.50 18.89
C GLY A 108 -30.52 14.06 19.43
N GLU A 109 -31.51 13.70 20.24
CA GLU A 109 -31.62 12.36 20.84
C GLU A 109 -31.98 11.30 19.80
N VAL A 110 -32.98 11.54 18.95
CA VAL A 110 -33.34 10.60 17.86
C VAL A 110 -32.18 10.38 16.90
N THR A 111 -31.42 11.43 16.60
CA THR A 111 -30.24 11.33 15.74
C THR A 111 -29.16 10.42 16.34
N HIS A 112 -28.88 10.54 17.64
CA HIS A 112 -27.94 9.65 18.32
C HIS A 112 -28.41 8.20 18.31
N PHE A 113 -29.70 7.94 18.51
CA PHE A 113 -30.25 6.58 18.40
C PHE A 113 -30.10 5.98 17.00
N ILE A 114 -30.32 6.76 15.93
CA ILE A 114 -30.08 6.29 14.56
C ILE A 114 -28.61 5.91 14.36
N VAL A 115 -27.67 6.73 14.84
CA VAL A 115 -26.23 6.42 14.77
C VAL A 115 -25.91 5.13 15.51
N ASP A 116 -26.44 4.95 16.72
CA ASP A 116 -26.19 3.77 17.54
C ASP A 116 -26.76 2.49 16.91
N VAL A 117 -27.99 2.52 16.38
CA VAL A 117 -28.59 1.37 15.69
C VAL A 117 -27.78 1.00 14.45
N LEU A 118 -27.36 1.97 13.63
CA LEU A 118 -26.54 1.72 12.46
C LEU A 118 -25.17 1.15 12.87
N MET A 119 -24.53 1.68 13.92
CA MET A 119 -23.26 1.14 14.43
C MET A 119 -23.40 -0.30 14.92
N ILE A 120 -24.43 -0.61 15.70
CA ILE A 120 -24.73 -1.98 16.16
C ILE A 120 -24.94 -2.90 14.96
N THR A 121 -25.71 -2.45 13.97
CA THR A 121 -26.02 -3.27 12.77
C THR A 121 -24.81 -3.46 11.87
N MET A 122 -23.87 -2.51 11.84
CA MET A 122 -22.59 -2.69 11.17
C MET A 122 -21.66 -3.66 11.91
N GLY A 123 -21.97 -4.09 13.15
CA GLY A 123 -21.08 -4.91 13.97
C GLY A 123 -20.02 -4.09 14.72
N GLY A 124 -20.35 -2.83 15.05
CA GLY A 124 -19.46 -1.85 15.64
C GLY A 124 -18.78 -2.30 16.93
N VAL A 125 -17.52 -1.91 17.05
CA VAL A 125 -16.67 -2.10 18.23
C VAL A 125 -17.21 -1.28 19.41
N ASP A 126 -17.40 -1.92 20.56
CA ASP A 126 -17.77 -1.26 21.80
C ASP A 126 -16.65 -0.33 22.28
N GLY A 127 -16.92 0.98 22.30
CA GLY A 127 -16.04 1.99 22.90
C GLY A 127 -15.08 2.65 21.92
N LEU A 128 -15.47 3.81 21.39
CA LEU A 128 -14.53 4.75 20.78
C LEU A 128 -13.75 5.46 21.89
N ASP A 129 -12.64 4.88 22.35
CA ASP A 129 -11.77 5.55 23.33
C ASP A 129 -11.10 6.77 22.66
N GLU A 130 -11.17 7.93 23.32
CA GLU A 130 -10.58 9.19 22.83
C GLU A 130 -9.05 9.03 22.69
N GLY A 131 -8.58 8.79 21.47
CA GLY A 131 -7.15 8.70 21.16
C GLY A 131 -6.79 7.83 19.95
N ALA A 132 -7.70 7.00 19.44
CA ALA A 132 -7.46 6.08 18.32
C ALA A 132 -7.57 6.73 16.92
N GLY A 133 -7.08 7.97 16.75
CA GLY A 133 -7.06 8.67 15.46
C GLY A 133 -5.93 8.22 14.51
N ASP A 134 -5.03 7.37 15.00
CA ASP A 134 -4.05 6.64 14.21
C ASP A 134 -4.50 5.18 14.24
N GLY A 135 -4.76 4.56 13.09
CA GLY A 135 -5.31 3.19 12.96
C GLY A 135 -4.35 2.09 13.41
N THR A 136 -3.63 2.33 14.50
CA THR A 136 -2.48 1.57 15.02
C THR A 136 -2.73 1.09 16.45
N SER A 137 -3.93 1.30 17.04
CA SER A 137 -4.25 0.75 18.37
C SER A 137 -4.55 -0.76 18.27
N PRO A 138 -3.72 -1.65 18.84
CA PRO A 138 -3.81 -3.09 18.63
C PRO A 138 -4.73 -3.78 19.66
N SER A 139 -5.68 -3.06 20.26
CA SER A 139 -6.36 -3.51 21.49
C SER A 139 -7.84 -3.85 21.37
N THR A 140 -8.39 -3.95 20.16
CA THR A 140 -9.74 -4.50 19.98
C THR A 140 -9.66 -5.75 19.13
N GLU A 141 -10.25 -6.84 19.61
CA GLU A 141 -10.39 -8.07 18.82
C GLU A 141 -11.15 -7.78 17.51
N PRO A 142 -10.71 -8.34 16.38
CA PRO A 142 -11.34 -8.10 15.09
C PRO A 142 -12.78 -8.62 15.06
N SER A 143 -13.75 -7.74 14.78
CA SER A 143 -15.17 -8.09 14.62
C SER A 143 -15.58 -8.13 13.15
N ILE A 144 -16.37 -9.15 12.77
CA ILE A 144 -16.94 -9.26 11.42
C ILE A 144 -18.29 -8.54 11.38
N MET A 145 -18.43 -7.66 10.40
CA MET A 145 -19.62 -6.84 10.15
C MET A 145 -20.83 -7.69 9.77
N SER A 146 -22.01 -7.32 10.27
CA SER A 146 -23.26 -8.04 9.94
C SER A 146 -23.95 -7.53 8.67
N SER A 147 -23.78 -6.25 8.33
CA SER A 147 -24.43 -5.62 7.17
C SER A 147 -23.59 -4.50 6.56
N SER A 148 -23.10 -4.71 5.33
CA SER A 148 -22.46 -3.65 4.54
C SER A 148 -23.48 -2.61 4.03
N ARG A 149 -24.76 -2.97 3.95
CA ARG A 149 -25.84 -2.02 3.61
C ARG A 149 -26.04 -0.98 4.70
N ALA A 150 -25.92 -1.36 5.98
CA ALA A 150 -25.93 -0.42 7.09
C ALA A 150 -24.77 0.60 6.97
N ALA A 151 -23.59 0.15 6.55
CA ALA A 151 -22.45 1.04 6.27
C ALA A 151 -22.72 2.02 5.12
N ALA A 152 -23.34 1.56 4.03
CA ALA A 152 -23.76 2.44 2.94
C ALA A 152 -24.74 3.53 3.41
N ILE A 153 -25.75 3.16 4.20
CA ILE A 153 -26.74 4.09 4.75
C ILE A 153 -26.08 5.09 5.72
N ALA A 154 -25.17 4.62 6.57
CA ALA A 154 -24.39 5.44 7.48
C ALA A 154 -23.61 6.55 6.75
N VAL A 155 -22.95 6.21 5.64
CA VAL A 155 -22.22 7.18 4.80
C VAL A 155 -23.17 8.13 4.07
N GLU A 156 -24.29 7.63 3.56
CA GLU A 156 -25.28 8.42 2.81
C GLU A 156 -25.97 9.46 3.71
N LEU A 157 -26.21 9.13 4.98
CA LEU A 157 -26.78 10.03 5.98
C LEU A 157 -25.78 11.04 6.55
N MET A 158 -24.48 10.75 6.49
CA MET A 158 -23.43 11.54 7.15
C MET A 158 -23.46 13.05 6.83
N PRO A 159 -23.70 13.50 5.57
CA PRO A 159 -23.82 14.92 5.26
C PRO A 159 -24.96 15.65 6.00
N TYR A 160 -25.98 14.91 6.44
CA TYR A 160 -27.18 15.45 7.07
C TYR A 160 -27.12 15.38 8.60
N LEU A 161 -26.22 14.57 9.16
CA LEU A 161 -26.01 14.48 10.60
C LEU A 161 -25.50 15.82 11.17
N PRO A 162 -25.94 16.26 12.35
CA PRO A 162 -25.45 17.48 13.00
C PRO A 162 -24.00 17.32 13.48
N CYS A 163 -23.23 18.41 13.47
CA CYS A 163 -21.82 18.47 13.89
C CYS A 163 -21.59 19.42 15.08
N GLY A 164 -22.52 19.40 16.03
CA GLY A 164 -22.50 20.25 17.23
C GLY A 164 -21.54 19.74 18.32
N THR A 165 -22.05 19.44 19.51
CA THR A 165 -21.24 19.03 20.67
C THR A 165 -20.49 17.72 20.44
N GLU A 166 -19.19 17.69 20.77
CA GLU A 166 -18.35 16.50 20.59
C GLU A 166 -18.58 15.40 21.67
N PRO A 167 -18.56 14.11 21.31
CA PRO A 167 -18.50 13.61 19.94
C PRO A 167 -19.84 13.83 19.22
N SER A 168 -19.84 14.60 18.14
CA SER A 168 -21.08 14.90 17.39
C SER A 168 -21.60 13.62 16.71
N PRO A 169 -22.91 13.47 16.44
CA PRO A 169 -23.43 12.30 15.71
C PRO A 169 -22.69 12.04 14.40
N ARG A 170 -22.31 13.10 13.69
CA ARG A 170 -21.50 12.98 12.46
C ARG A 170 -20.11 12.42 12.72
N THR A 171 -19.38 12.98 13.70
CA THR A 171 -18.04 12.50 14.09
C THR A 171 -18.11 11.05 14.57
N ARG A 172 -19.07 10.73 15.44
CA ARG A 172 -19.29 9.38 15.97
C ARG A 172 -19.56 8.37 14.86
N MET A 173 -20.40 8.72 13.87
CA MET A 173 -20.66 7.85 12.73
C MET A 173 -19.40 7.61 11.89
N ALA A 174 -18.64 8.66 11.58
CA ALA A 174 -17.40 8.53 10.79
C ALA A 174 -16.34 7.69 11.52
N CYS A 175 -16.16 7.89 12.83
CA CYS A 175 -15.26 7.08 13.65
C CYS A 175 -15.73 5.63 13.79
N GLY A 176 -17.03 5.40 13.99
CA GLY A 176 -17.60 4.05 14.07
C GLY A 176 -17.45 3.27 12.77
N LEU A 177 -17.63 3.92 11.63
CA LEU A 177 -17.36 3.34 10.32
C LEU A 177 -15.87 3.02 10.14
N LEU A 178 -14.98 3.94 10.50
CA LEU A 178 -13.54 3.72 10.43
C LEU A 178 -13.10 2.53 11.29
N ALA A 179 -13.60 2.43 12.52
CA ALA A 179 -13.32 1.31 13.40
C ALA A 179 -13.80 -0.01 12.78
N THR A 180 -15.00 -0.01 12.18
CA THR A 180 -15.54 -1.20 11.50
C THR A 180 -14.69 -1.61 10.30
N LEU A 181 -14.27 -0.66 9.47
CA LEU A 181 -13.39 -0.92 8.31
C LEU A 181 -11.99 -1.36 8.73
N SER A 182 -11.50 -0.88 9.88
CA SER A 182 -10.17 -1.21 10.41
C SER A 182 -10.14 -2.56 11.14
N ALA A 183 -11.30 -3.07 11.57
CA ALA A 183 -11.41 -4.29 12.35
C ALA A 183 -10.84 -5.53 11.64
N CYS A 184 -11.22 -5.78 10.37
CA CYS A 184 -10.68 -6.90 9.59
C CYS A 184 -10.87 -6.72 8.07
N THR A 185 -10.10 -7.46 7.26
CA THR A 185 -10.19 -7.49 5.80
C THR A 185 -11.57 -7.89 5.32
N ARG A 186 -12.23 -8.84 5.99
CA ARG A 186 -13.58 -9.31 5.63
C ARG A 186 -14.59 -8.15 5.57
N ASN A 187 -14.50 -7.19 6.49
CA ASN A 187 -15.36 -6.00 6.48
C ASN A 187 -15.07 -5.11 5.27
N ARG A 188 -13.80 -4.94 4.92
CA ARG A 188 -13.37 -4.20 3.74
C ARG A 188 -13.82 -4.90 2.45
N THR A 189 -13.77 -6.23 2.39
CA THR A 189 -14.27 -7.03 1.27
C THR A 189 -15.78 -6.83 1.08
N MET A 190 -16.57 -6.93 2.16
CA MET A 190 -18.03 -6.73 2.11
C MET A 190 -18.41 -5.30 1.70
N CYS A 191 -17.68 -4.30 2.18
CA CYS A 191 -17.86 -2.89 1.82
C CYS A 191 -17.46 -2.61 0.37
N SER A 192 -16.37 -3.21 -0.11
CA SER A 192 -15.90 -3.05 -1.49
C SER A 192 -16.89 -3.69 -2.47
N ALA A 193 -17.37 -4.90 -2.17
CA ALA A 193 -18.37 -5.60 -2.99
C ALA A 193 -19.72 -4.87 -3.08
N SER A 194 -20.06 -4.06 -2.07
CA SER A 194 -21.28 -3.22 -2.06
C SER A 194 -21.08 -1.83 -2.65
N GLY A 195 -19.88 -1.50 -3.14
CA GLY A 195 -19.57 -0.20 -3.76
C GLY A 195 -19.46 0.96 -2.78
N LEU A 196 -19.14 0.69 -1.50
CA LEU A 196 -19.09 1.72 -0.46
C LEU A 196 -18.09 2.85 -0.76
N LEU A 197 -17.00 2.58 -1.48
CA LEU A 197 -16.01 3.60 -1.84
C LEU A 197 -16.61 4.73 -2.67
N ALA A 198 -17.46 4.40 -3.65
CA ALA A 198 -18.15 5.41 -4.46
C ALA A 198 -19.08 6.29 -3.61
N ILE A 199 -19.76 5.70 -2.61
CA ILE A 199 -20.65 6.41 -1.68
C ILE A 199 -19.83 7.33 -0.77
N LEU A 200 -18.67 6.86 -0.26
CA LEU A 200 -17.75 7.67 0.54
C LEU A 200 -17.24 8.88 -0.25
N LEU A 201 -16.85 8.70 -1.52
CA LEU A 201 -16.38 9.78 -2.38
C LEU A 201 -17.49 10.82 -2.66
N ASP A 202 -18.73 10.39 -2.91
CA ASP A 202 -19.87 11.31 -3.09
C ASP A 202 -20.21 12.07 -1.80
N SER A 203 -20.22 11.41 -0.65
CA SER A 203 -20.42 12.06 0.65
C SER A 203 -19.29 13.03 0.98
N ALA A 204 -18.04 12.70 0.66
CA ALA A 204 -16.90 13.60 0.79
C ALA A 204 -17.02 14.82 -0.14
N GLU A 205 -17.49 14.66 -1.38
CA GLU A 205 -17.75 15.81 -2.27
C GLU A 205 -18.79 16.75 -1.67
N LYS A 206 -19.89 16.21 -1.14
CA LYS A 206 -20.94 17.01 -0.49
C LYS A 206 -20.39 17.79 0.70
N LEU A 207 -19.61 17.13 1.57
CA LEU A 207 -19.10 17.70 2.81
C LEU A 207 -17.93 18.66 2.61
N PHE A 208 -16.99 18.34 1.72
CA PHE A 208 -15.74 19.09 1.56
C PHE A 208 -15.82 20.20 0.51
N VAL A 209 -16.72 20.08 -0.47
CA VAL A 209 -16.84 21.03 -1.59
C VAL A 209 -18.17 21.79 -1.56
N LYS A 210 -19.30 21.08 -1.45
CA LYS A 210 -20.64 21.70 -1.66
C LYS A 210 -21.21 22.42 -0.45
N MET A 211 -20.91 21.98 0.77
CA MET A 211 -21.52 22.54 1.99
C MET A 211 -20.91 23.87 2.46
N GLY A 212 -19.97 24.45 1.68
CA GLY A 212 -19.23 25.66 2.02
C GLY A 212 -18.28 25.46 3.21
N GLN A 213 -17.47 26.47 3.54
CA GLN A 213 -16.61 26.49 4.75
C GLN A 213 -17.42 26.56 6.06
N SER A 214 -18.73 26.25 6.02
CA SER A 214 -19.65 26.37 7.13
C SER A 214 -19.59 25.11 7.99
N ARG A 215 -18.90 25.25 9.13
CA ARG A 215 -18.68 24.34 10.28
C ARG A 215 -17.31 23.64 10.26
N ASP A 216 -16.52 23.94 11.31
CA ASP A 216 -15.23 23.33 11.67
C ASP A 216 -15.39 21.84 12.05
N TRP A 217 -16.00 21.04 11.18
CA TRP A 217 -16.03 19.60 11.36
C TRP A 217 -14.71 18.98 10.90
N ASP A 218 -14.14 18.12 11.74
CA ASP A 218 -12.99 17.30 11.38
C ASP A 218 -13.44 16.09 10.56
N GLY A 219 -13.28 16.19 9.24
CA GLY A 219 -13.52 15.12 8.28
C GLY A 219 -12.40 14.08 8.18
N THR A 220 -11.36 14.13 9.02
CA THR A 220 -10.24 13.18 8.99
C THR A 220 -10.68 11.71 9.05
N PRO A 221 -11.64 11.30 9.91
CA PRO A 221 -12.11 9.91 9.93
C PRO A 221 -12.76 9.48 8.61
N LEU A 222 -13.45 10.37 7.91
CA LEU A 222 -14.04 10.08 6.59
C LEU A 222 -12.94 9.89 5.53
N VAL A 223 -11.91 10.73 5.54
CA VAL A 223 -10.74 10.59 4.65
C VAL A 223 -10.01 9.27 4.93
N GLN A 224 -9.89 8.86 6.20
CA GLN A 224 -9.32 7.57 6.59
C GLN A 224 -10.18 6.39 6.14
N CYS A 225 -11.52 6.50 6.15
CA CYS A 225 -12.40 5.48 5.58
C CYS A 225 -12.12 5.29 4.07
N ILE A 226 -11.99 6.39 3.32
CA ILE A 226 -11.64 6.36 1.89
C ILE A 226 -10.25 5.71 1.69
N GLN A 227 -9.27 6.10 2.52
CA GLN A 227 -7.92 5.52 2.49
C GLN A 227 -7.91 4.02 2.72
N VAL A 228 -8.54 3.54 3.80
CA VAL A 228 -8.53 2.12 4.21
C VAL A 228 -9.26 1.27 3.17
N LEU A 229 -10.43 1.71 2.71
CA LEU A 229 -11.19 0.97 1.72
C LEU A 229 -10.53 1.01 0.33
N GLY A 230 -10.03 2.17 -0.08
CA GLY A 230 -9.32 2.32 -1.35
C GLY A 230 -7.98 1.58 -1.39
N GLY A 231 -7.30 1.44 -0.24
CA GLY A 231 -6.10 0.60 -0.10
C GLY A 231 -6.43 -0.88 -0.22
N HIS A 232 -7.58 -1.31 0.27
CA HIS A 232 -8.04 -2.69 0.10
C HIS A 232 -8.45 -2.99 -1.35
N SER A 233 -9.32 -2.19 -1.95
CA SER A 233 -9.75 -2.33 -3.35
C SER A 233 -10.24 -1.00 -3.93
N VAL A 234 -9.74 -0.63 -5.11
CA VAL A 234 -10.19 0.55 -5.84
C VAL A 234 -10.32 0.23 -7.33
N SER A 235 -11.51 0.44 -7.90
CA SER A 235 -11.71 0.27 -9.35
C SER A 235 -11.21 1.47 -10.14
N VAL A 236 -11.03 1.35 -11.46
CA VAL A 236 -10.67 2.48 -12.33
C VAL A 236 -11.70 3.62 -12.24
N LYS A 237 -13.00 3.28 -12.11
CA LYS A 237 -14.08 4.24 -11.96
C LYS A 237 -13.98 5.01 -10.62
N ASP A 238 -13.69 4.30 -9.55
CA ASP A 238 -13.55 4.90 -8.22
C ASP A 238 -12.29 5.76 -8.14
N LEU A 239 -11.17 5.28 -8.69
CA LEU A 239 -9.93 6.05 -8.78
C LEU A 239 -10.16 7.35 -9.57
N HIS A 240 -10.80 7.27 -10.74
CA HIS A 240 -11.12 8.46 -11.52
C HIS A 240 -12.02 9.44 -10.73
N SER A 241 -13.03 8.92 -10.02
CA SER A 241 -13.91 9.74 -9.17
C SER A 241 -13.15 10.39 -8.01
N TRP A 242 -12.18 9.67 -7.42
CA TRP A 242 -11.31 10.20 -6.37
C TRP A 242 -10.42 11.32 -6.92
N LEU A 243 -9.78 11.14 -8.08
CA LEU A 243 -8.97 12.19 -8.70
C LEU A 243 -9.80 13.44 -9.07
N LEU A 244 -11.04 13.24 -9.55
CA LEU A 244 -11.98 14.34 -9.77
C LEU A 244 -12.35 15.05 -8.48
N LEU A 245 -12.54 14.33 -7.37
CA LEU A 245 -12.79 14.91 -6.07
C LEU A 245 -11.59 15.74 -5.59
N VAL A 246 -10.35 15.24 -5.74
CA VAL A 246 -9.13 16.03 -5.43
C VAL A 246 -9.11 17.32 -6.25
N LYS A 247 -9.39 17.24 -7.56
CA LYS A 247 -9.46 18.41 -8.44
C LYS A 247 -10.53 19.41 -7.98
N LYS A 248 -11.73 18.96 -7.63
CA LYS A 248 -12.82 19.82 -7.12
C LYS A 248 -12.49 20.44 -5.75
N ALA A 249 -11.71 19.74 -4.94
CA ALA A 249 -11.28 20.20 -3.63
C ALA A 249 -10.08 21.14 -3.67
N LEU A 250 -9.49 21.43 -4.85
CA LEU A 250 -8.40 22.39 -4.98
C LEU A 250 -8.79 23.75 -4.39
N GLY A 251 -7.89 24.35 -3.61
CA GLY A 251 -8.15 25.60 -2.87
C GLY A 251 -8.88 25.41 -1.54
N THR A 252 -9.32 24.19 -1.20
CA THR A 252 -9.83 23.84 0.13
C THR A 252 -8.77 23.16 0.99
N ARG A 253 -9.01 23.05 2.30
CA ARG A 253 -8.13 22.31 3.23
C ARG A 253 -8.09 20.79 2.97
N TRP A 254 -8.91 20.26 2.08
CA TRP A 254 -9.13 18.82 1.88
C TRP A 254 -8.39 18.22 0.67
N ALA A 255 -7.90 19.02 -0.28
CA ALA A 255 -7.18 18.49 -1.46
C ALA A 255 -5.93 17.68 -1.07
N THR A 256 -5.09 18.22 -0.18
CA THR A 256 -3.87 17.55 0.28
C THR A 256 -4.19 16.30 1.11
N PRO A 257 -5.08 16.33 2.13
CA PRO A 257 -5.50 15.11 2.84
C PRO A 257 -6.03 14.00 1.93
N LEU A 258 -6.85 14.32 0.92
CA LEU A 258 -7.37 13.33 -0.03
C LEU A 258 -6.28 12.73 -0.92
N THR A 259 -5.28 13.53 -1.30
CA THR A 259 -4.13 13.06 -2.08
C THR A 259 -3.19 12.20 -1.24
N LEU A 260 -2.96 12.57 0.02
CA LEU A 260 -2.20 11.76 0.99
C LEU A 260 -2.92 10.44 1.32
N ALA A 261 -4.24 10.44 1.37
CA ALA A 261 -5.02 9.22 1.51
C ALA A 261 -4.83 8.29 0.30
N LEU A 262 -4.74 8.83 -0.91
CA LEU A 262 -4.42 8.05 -2.11
C LEU A 262 -2.97 7.52 -2.05
N GLU A 263 -2.00 8.33 -1.64
CA GLU A 263 -0.60 7.90 -1.41
C GLU A 263 -0.55 6.70 -0.46
N LYS A 264 -1.21 6.81 0.69
CA LYS A 264 -1.27 5.74 1.69
C LYS A 264 -2.02 4.51 1.20
N ALA A 265 -3.06 4.68 0.38
CA ALA A 265 -3.79 3.58 -0.22
C ALA A 265 -2.91 2.80 -1.21
N VAL A 266 -2.17 3.49 -2.08
CA VAL A 266 -1.25 2.88 -3.05
C VAL A 266 -0.08 2.16 -2.35
N GLY A 267 0.42 2.73 -1.26
CA GLY A 267 1.50 2.15 -0.46
C GLY A 267 1.06 1.16 0.63
N CYS A 268 -0.22 0.79 0.70
CA CYS A 268 -0.73 -0.02 1.80
C CYS A 268 -0.13 -1.45 1.75
N ASN A 269 0.07 -2.06 2.92
CA ASN A 269 0.63 -3.42 2.98
C ASN A 269 -0.33 -4.47 2.43
N GLU A 270 -1.64 -4.26 2.54
CA GLU A 270 -2.65 -5.17 1.96
C GLU A 270 -2.55 -5.28 0.44
N ALA A 271 -2.22 -4.18 -0.25
CA ALA A 271 -2.07 -4.14 -1.70
C ALA A 271 -0.88 -4.95 -2.22
N LYS A 272 0.03 -5.40 -1.35
CA LYS A 272 1.17 -6.26 -1.74
C LYS A 272 0.79 -7.74 -1.86
N GLY A 273 -0.36 -8.13 -1.31
CA GLY A 273 -0.82 -9.52 -1.34
C GLY A 273 -1.50 -9.93 -2.65
N PRO A 274 -2.03 -11.16 -2.68
CA PRO A 274 -2.79 -11.67 -3.82
C PRO A 274 -4.09 -10.88 -4.04
N ALA A 275 -4.47 -10.71 -5.30
CA ALA A 275 -5.71 -10.05 -5.72
C ALA A 275 -6.95 -10.91 -5.41
N VAL A 276 -6.79 -12.24 -5.37
CA VAL A 276 -7.86 -13.19 -5.05
C VAL A 276 -7.40 -14.12 -3.94
N THR A 277 -8.18 -14.22 -2.85
CA THR A 277 -7.81 -14.97 -1.65
C THR A 277 -8.99 -15.76 -1.09
N PHE A 278 -8.70 -16.88 -0.41
CA PHE A 278 -9.63 -17.57 0.47
C PHE A 278 -9.72 -16.80 1.79
N GLU A 279 -10.93 -16.48 2.24
CA GLU A 279 -11.17 -15.84 3.54
C GLU A 279 -11.67 -16.88 4.56
N PHE A 280 -10.92 -17.03 5.65
CA PHE A 280 -11.26 -17.86 6.80
C PHE A 280 -11.68 -16.95 7.96
N ASP A 281 -12.82 -17.26 8.60
CA ASP A 281 -13.52 -16.39 9.55
C ASP A 281 -13.13 -16.60 11.01
N GLY A 282 -12.27 -17.58 11.30
CA GLY A 282 -11.88 -17.90 12.68
C GLY A 282 -12.97 -18.56 13.53
N GLU A 283 -14.10 -18.96 12.95
CA GLU A 283 -15.19 -19.62 13.69
C GLU A 283 -15.62 -20.95 13.06
N ARG A 284 -15.97 -20.95 11.77
CA ARG A 284 -16.45 -22.13 11.05
C ARG A 284 -15.95 -22.11 9.63
N SER A 285 -14.67 -21.91 9.41
CA SER A 285 -14.08 -21.89 8.06
C SER A 285 -12.99 -22.93 7.90
N GLY A 286 -12.94 -23.58 6.75
CA GLY A 286 -11.87 -24.51 6.39
C GLY A 286 -12.05 -25.10 5.00
N LEU A 287 -10.99 -25.69 4.45
CA LEU A 287 -11.06 -26.51 3.23
C LEU A 287 -10.73 -27.96 3.56
N LEU A 288 -11.58 -28.89 3.14
CA LEU A 288 -11.36 -30.33 3.21
C LEU A 288 -10.98 -30.86 1.84
N ALA A 289 -9.70 -31.06 1.62
CA ALA A 289 -9.21 -31.76 0.45
C ALA A 289 -9.54 -33.28 0.54
N PRO A 290 -9.64 -33.98 -0.61
CA PRO A 290 -9.89 -35.41 -0.59
C PRO A 290 -8.77 -36.16 0.11
N GLY A 291 -9.14 -37.19 0.88
CA GLY A 291 -8.18 -38.18 1.35
C GLY A 291 -7.56 -38.98 0.20
N ASP A 292 -6.50 -39.71 0.51
CA ASP A 292 -5.82 -40.61 -0.43
C ASP A 292 -5.82 -42.04 0.14
N SER A 293 -6.02 -43.01 -0.75
CA SER A 293 -5.89 -44.44 -0.49
C SER A 293 -4.53 -44.84 0.12
N ARG A 294 -3.52 -43.98 0.03
CA ARG A 294 -2.16 -44.16 0.55
C ARG A 294 -1.73 -42.92 1.33
N TRP A 295 -0.65 -43.03 2.11
CA TRP A 295 0.02 -41.84 2.65
C TRP A 295 0.92 -41.23 1.56
N PRO A 296 0.70 -39.97 1.11
CA PRO A 296 1.44 -39.40 -0.01
C PRO A 296 2.81 -38.82 0.40
N PHE A 297 3.06 -38.61 1.69
CA PHE A 297 4.24 -37.89 2.20
C PHE A 297 5.34 -38.84 2.70
N SER A 298 5.62 -39.93 1.97
CA SER A 298 6.57 -40.96 2.42
C SER A 298 8.03 -40.48 2.47
N ASN A 299 8.37 -39.46 1.67
CA ASN A 299 9.72 -38.90 1.55
C ASN A 299 9.82 -37.50 2.18
N GLY A 300 8.91 -37.17 3.09
CA GLY A 300 8.69 -35.81 3.58
C GLY A 300 7.53 -35.12 2.86
N PHE A 301 7.44 -33.81 2.97
CA PHE A 301 6.39 -33.00 2.36
C PHE A 301 6.85 -31.57 2.12
N GLY A 302 6.10 -30.85 1.29
CA GLY A 302 6.17 -29.40 1.20
C GLY A 302 4.77 -28.79 1.30
N PHE A 303 4.67 -27.60 1.86
CA PHE A 303 3.48 -26.77 1.92
C PHE A 303 3.89 -25.33 1.64
N ALA A 304 3.18 -24.65 0.75
CA ALA A 304 3.45 -23.25 0.47
C ALA A 304 2.16 -22.47 0.22
N THR A 305 2.08 -21.25 0.74
CA THR A 305 0.93 -20.35 0.53
C THR A 305 1.29 -18.90 0.88
N TRP A 306 0.58 -17.95 0.27
CA TRP A 306 0.46 -16.62 0.83
C TRP A 306 -0.54 -16.62 1.98
N ILE A 307 -0.30 -15.85 3.04
CA ILE A 307 -1.18 -15.75 4.20
C ILE A 307 -1.16 -14.34 4.81
N TYR A 308 -2.33 -13.90 5.25
CA TYR A 308 -2.55 -12.68 6.04
C TYR A 308 -3.38 -13.06 7.26
N VAL A 309 -2.75 -13.14 8.44
CA VAL A 309 -3.45 -13.52 9.67
C VAL A 309 -4.07 -12.29 10.31
N GLU A 310 -5.39 -12.29 10.50
CA GLU A 310 -6.12 -11.19 11.16
C GLU A 310 -5.84 -11.17 12.66
N SER A 311 -6.01 -12.33 13.29
CA SER A 311 -5.72 -12.53 14.70
C SER A 311 -5.18 -13.93 14.95
N PHE A 312 -4.34 -14.04 15.97
CA PHE A 312 -3.82 -15.31 16.47
C PHE A 312 -4.64 -15.87 17.66
N SER A 313 -5.67 -15.14 18.13
CA SER A 313 -6.58 -15.53 19.21
C SER A 313 -7.99 -15.88 18.71
N ASP A 314 -8.73 -16.70 19.46
CA ASP A 314 -10.12 -17.03 19.15
C ASP A 314 -11.07 -15.86 19.46
N SER A 315 -12.10 -15.67 18.63
CA SER A 315 -13.25 -14.78 18.89
C SER A 315 -14.01 -15.24 20.16
N PRO A 316 -14.35 -14.36 21.10
CA PRO A 316 -14.82 -14.69 22.45
C PRO A 316 -16.27 -15.23 22.52
N ASN A 317 -16.97 -15.35 21.39
CA ASN A 317 -18.39 -15.72 21.36
C ASN A 317 -18.71 -17.15 21.85
N THR A 318 -17.71 -17.91 22.32
CA THR A 318 -17.93 -19.27 22.85
C THR A 318 -17.57 -19.43 24.33
N ALA A 319 -17.20 -18.37 25.06
CA ALA A 319 -16.73 -18.49 26.45
C ALA A 319 -17.49 -17.59 27.45
N ALA A 320 -18.81 -17.71 27.50
CA ALA A 320 -19.56 -17.27 28.69
C ALA A 320 -19.36 -18.28 29.82
N SER A 321 -18.39 -18.04 30.71
CA SER A 321 -18.45 -18.22 32.17
C SER A 321 -17.05 -18.48 32.79
N THR A 322 -16.45 -17.49 33.43
CA THR A 322 -16.21 -17.42 34.89
C THR A 322 -15.11 -16.41 35.23
N SER A 323 -15.53 -15.43 36.04
CA SER A 323 -14.80 -14.46 36.85
C SER A 323 -13.36 -14.77 37.28
N GLY A 324 -12.53 -13.73 37.35
CA GLY A 324 -11.56 -13.58 38.45
C GLY A 324 -10.26 -12.83 38.13
N ARG A 325 -10.17 -11.58 38.57
CA ARG A 325 -8.99 -10.69 38.58
C ARG A 325 -7.74 -11.33 39.22
N SER A 326 -6.54 -11.18 38.61
CA SER A 326 -5.40 -10.39 39.15
C SER A 326 -4.04 -10.67 38.47
N SER A 327 -3.35 -9.58 38.11
CA SER A 327 -1.90 -9.31 37.88
C SER A 327 -1.05 -10.22 36.94
N PRO A 328 -0.42 -9.66 35.88
CA PRO A 328 0.27 -10.41 34.82
C PRO A 328 1.80 -10.28 34.90
N TRP A 329 2.55 -11.41 34.98
CA TRP A 329 3.95 -11.55 34.49
C TRP A 329 4.68 -12.78 35.06
N ALA A 330 4.41 -13.22 36.29
CA ALA A 330 5.26 -14.23 36.95
C ALA A 330 4.70 -15.68 36.99
N VAL A 331 3.42 -15.88 36.64
CA VAL A 331 2.79 -17.22 36.60
C VAL A 331 2.79 -17.81 35.18
N ALA A 332 2.88 -16.96 34.15
CA ALA A 332 2.84 -17.34 32.74
C ALA A 332 4.10 -18.05 32.22
N ALA A 333 5.22 -18.06 32.94
CA ALA A 333 6.38 -18.84 32.52
C ALA A 333 6.41 -20.26 33.13
N ALA A 334 5.80 -20.43 34.32
CA ALA A 334 5.86 -21.67 35.08
C ALA A 334 4.62 -22.57 34.90
N ALA A 335 3.48 -22.01 34.47
CA ALA A 335 2.29 -22.80 34.11
C ALA A 335 2.38 -23.49 32.73
N PHE A 336 3.34 -23.10 31.87
CA PHE A 336 3.45 -23.64 30.50
C PHE A 336 4.08 -25.03 30.40
N ILE A 337 4.69 -25.55 31.47
CA ILE A 337 5.42 -26.83 31.39
C ILE A 337 4.66 -28.01 32.05
N HIS A 338 3.59 -27.78 32.81
CA HIS A 338 2.85 -28.87 33.50
C HIS A 338 1.33 -28.64 33.61
N ALA A 339 0.64 -28.33 32.51
CA ALA A 339 -0.82 -28.43 32.45
C ALA A 339 -1.25 -29.10 31.13
N GLY A 340 -1.48 -30.42 31.19
CA GLY A 340 -2.50 -31.02 30.34
C GLY A 340 -3.88 -30.52 30.80
N GLU A 341 -4.83 -30.49 29.87
CA GLU A 341 -6.24 -30.12 30.10
C GLU A 341 -6.51 -28.63 30.41
N GLY A 342 -6.38 -27.81 29.36
CA GLY A 342 -7.02 -26.51 29.19
C GLY A 342 -6.96 -26.14 27.71
N ALA A 343 -8.11 -26.03 27.05
CA ALA A 343 -8.21 -25.86 25.59
C ALA A 343 -7.65 -24.49 25.15
N ASN A 344 -6.38 -24.44 24.79
CA ASN A 344 -5.69 -23.22 24.36
C ASN A 344 -5.82 -23.03 22.85
N ASP A 345 -6.13 -21.79 22.45
CA ASP A 345 -6.32 -21.31 21.08
C ASP A 345 -5.12 -21.64 20.20
N MET A 346 -5.36 -22.42 19.14
CA MET A 346 -4.31 -22.88 18.22
C MET A 346 -4.83 -22.93 16.79
N PRO A 347 -5.02 -21.78 16.11
CA PRO A 347 -5.56 -21.76 14.76
C PRO A 347 -4.66 -22.54 13.80
N ARG A 348 -5.27 -23.51 13.08
CA ARG A 348 -4.55 -24.49 12.26
C ARG A 348 -4.31 -23.95 10.85
N LEU A 349 -3.05 -23.98 10.42
CA LEU A 349 -2.69 -23.73 9.03
C LEU A 349 -3.09 -24.92 8.16
N PHE A 350 -2.72 -26.13 8.60
CA PHE A 350 -3.18 -27.38 8.01
C PHE A 350 -3.14 -28.55 9.00
N SER A 351 -3.93 -29.59 8.72
CA SER A 351 -3.90 -30.89 9.39
C SER A 351 -3.94 -32.01 8.35
N PHE A 352 -2.86 -32.79 8.25
CA PHE A 352 -2.74 -33.96 7.38
C PHE A 352 -2.72 -35.22 8.23
N LEU A 353 -3.86 -35.90 8.31
CA LEU A 353 -4.12 -36.93 9.30
C LEU A 353 -4.73 -38.19 8.69
N THR A 354 -4.38 -39.33 9.27
CA THR A 354 -5.09 -40.59 9.09
C THR A 354 -6.37 -40.62 9.93
N ALA A 355 -7.20 -41.64 9.75
CA ALA A 355 -8.42 -41.82 10.55
C ALA A 355 -8.13 -42.01 12.05
N ASP A 356 -6.91 -42.43 12.39
CA ASP A 356 -6.46 -42.64 13.77
C ASP A 356 -5.73 -41.41 14.35
N ASN A 357 -5.78 -40.26 13.67
CA ASN A 357 -5.07 -39.02 14.01
C ASN A 357 -3.53 -39.14 14.00
N ASP A 358 -3.00 -40.13 13.29
CA ASP A 358 -1.56 -40.19 12.94
C ASP A 358 -1.27 -39.24 11.79
N GLY A 359 -0.20 -38.46 11.86
CA GLY A 359 0.17 -37.54 10.78
C GLY A 359 0.90 -36.28 11.27
N VAL A 360 0.70 -35.18 10.55
CA VAL A 360 1.37 -33.88 10.78
C VAL A 360 0.35 -32.75 10.79
N GLU A 361 0.49 -31.84 11.74
CA GLU A 361 -0.31 -30.62 11.85
C GLU A 361 0.61 -29.41 12.00
N ALA A 362 0.21 -28.29 11.41
CA ALA A 362 0.85 -26.99 11.60
C ALA A 362 -0.18 -25.97 12.09
N TYR A 363 0.15 -25.22 13.14
CA TYR A 363 -0.72 -24.23 13.75
C TYR A 363 0.04 -23.08 14.37
N PHE A 364 -0.64 -21.97 14.61
CA PHE A 364 -0.07 -20.88 15.39
C PHE A 364 -0.35 -21.10 16.88
N GLN A 365 0.66 -20.81 17.70
CA GLN A 365 0.50 -20.65 19.14
C GLN A 365 0.99 -19.26 19.51
N GLY A 366 0.05 -18.34 19.76
CA GLY A 366 0.36 -16.91 19.70
C GLY A 366 0.88 -16.55 18.31
N LYS A 367 2.00 -15.82 18.25
CA LYS A 367 2.60 -15.34 16.99
C LYS A 367 3.60 -16.31 16.34
N PHE A 368 3.76 -17.51 16.89
CA PHE A 368 4.78 -18.47 16.46
C PHE A 368 4.13 -19.66 15.79
N LEU A 369 4.77 -20.14 14.73
CA LEU A 369 4.34 -21.34 14.02
C LEU A 369 4.87 -22.59 14.73
N VAL A 370 4.00 -23.56 14.95
CA VAL A 370 4.30 -24.83 15.61
C VAL A 370 3.92 -25.96 14.68
N VAL A 371 4.79 -26.96 14.59
CA VAL A 371 4.54 -28.18 13.83
C VAL A 371 4.60 -29.39 14.76
N GLU A 372 3.58 -30.22 14.70
CA GLU A 372 3.42 -31.38 15.56
C GLU A 372 3.24 -32.64 14.68
N SER A 373 4.01 -33.68 14.98
CA SER A 373 3.84 -35.01 14.39
C SER A 373 3.47 -36.05 15.46
N GLY A 374 2.67 -37.06 15.07
CA GLY A 374 2.28 -38.13 15.97
C GLY A 374 1.99 -39.46 15.28
N THR A 375 2.30 -40.56 15.96
CA THR A 375 1.80 -41.91 15.64
C THR A 375 1.27 -42.57 16.92
N GLY A 376 0.00 -42.96 16.93
CA GLY A 376 -0.70 -43.63 18.02
C GLY A 376 -0.99 -42.75 19.25
N LYS A 377 -1.14 -43.40 20.41
CA LYS A 377 -1.36 -42.75 21.73
C LYS A 377 -0.07 -42.22 22.39
N GLY A 378 1.02 -42.10 21.63
CA GLY A 378 2.30 -41.58 22.11
C GLY A 378 2.26 -40.07 22.36
N LYS A 379 3.22 -39.55 23.13
CA LYS A 379 3.35 -38.12 23.40
C LYS A 379 3.86 -37.44 22.12
N LYS A 380 3.01 -36.64 21.47
CA LYS A 380 3.39 -35.78 20.35
C LYS A 380 4.36 -34.70 20.88
N ALA A 381 5.52 -34.52 20.24
CA ALA A 381 6.46 -33.48 20.61
C ALA A 381 6.31 -32.30 19.63
N PRO A 382 5.77 -31.14 20.07
CA PRO A 382 5.64 -29.98 19.21
C PRO A 382 7.02 -29.35 18.95
N LEU A 383 7.27 -28.97 17.71
CA LEU A 383 8.42 -28.18 17.30
C LEU A 383 7.98 -26.73 17.11
N HIS A 384 8.61 -25.82 17.83
CA HIS A 384 8.32 -24.39 17.77
C HIS A 384 9.35 -23.67 16.93
N PHE A 385 8.89 -22.96 15.90
CA PHE A 385 9.73 -21.99 15.21
C PHE A 385 9.86 -20.70 16.02
N THR A 386 10.99 -20.02 15.83
CA THR A 386 11.34 -18.79 16.54
C THR A 386 10.94 -17.52 15.80
N TYR A 387 10.54 -17.62 14.53
CA TYR A 387 10.09 -16.47 13.74
C TYR A 387 8.76 -15.92 14.28
N GLU A 388 8.73 -14.61 14.61
CA GLU A 388 7.55 -13.92 15.11
C GLU A 388 6.74 -13.34 13.95
N PHE A 389 5.54 -13.88 13.71
CA PHE A 389 4.60 -13.35 12.73
C PHE A 389 3.84 -12.14 13.31
N LYS A 390 3.68 -11.09 12.51
CA LYS A 390 2.82 -9.96 12.86
C LYS A 390 1.42 -10.17 12.30
N PRO A 391 0.36 -9.86 13.07
CA PRO A 391 -0.98 -9.87 12.50
C PRO A 391 -1.08 -8.74 11.47
N GLN A 392 -2.06 -8.86 10.59
CA GLN A 392 -2.38 -7.85 9.58
C GLN A 392 -1.24 -7.52 8.60
N CYS A 393 -0.40 -8.52 8.32
CA CYS A 393 0.69 -8.46 7.36
C CYS A 393 0.63 -9.66 6.41
N TRP A 394 0.92 -9.41 5.13
CA TRP A 394 1.11 -10.48 4.14
C TRP A 394 2.48 -11.14 4.33
N TYR A 395 2.48 -12.46 4.33
CA TYR A 395 3.67 -13.30 4.25
C TYR A 395 3.47 -14.37 3.20
N PHE A 396 4.54 -14.74 2.51
CA PHE A 396 4.60 -16.07 1.90
C PHE A 396 5.20 -17.03 2.92
N ILE A 397 4.52 -18.13 3.23
CA ILE A 397 5.02 -19.17 4.13
C ILE A 397 5.29 -20.43 3.31
N GLY A 398 6.51 -20.94 3.42
CA GLY A 398 6.89 -22.27 2.96
C GLY A 398 7.29 -23.15 4.15
N LEU A 399 6.73 -24.35 4.23
CA LEU A 399 7.13 -25.39 5.16
C LEU A 399 7.54 -26.61 4.36
N GLU A 400 8.76 -27.11 4.56
CA GLU A 400 9.14 -28.41 3.99
C GLU A 400 9.79 -29.29 5.05
N CYS A 401 9.48 -30.58 5.00
CA CYS A 401 10.18 -31.60 5.76
C CYS A 401 10.99 -32.46 4.80
N THR A 402 12.30 -32.51 5.02
CA THR A 402 13.20 -33.44 4.32
C THR A 402 13.35 -34.70 5.16
N SER A 403 13.29 -35.87 4.53
CA SER A 403 13.59 -37.14 5.19
C SER A 403 14.72 -37.85 4.44
N LYS A 404 15.90 -37.93 5.06
CA LYS A 404 17.05 -38.64 4.48
C LYS A 404 17.20 -40.00 5.15
N GLN A 405 17.14 -41.07 4.36
CA GLN A 405 17.57 -42.39 4.81
C GLN A 405 19.10 -42.46 4.80
N GLY A 406 19.72 -42.45 5.98
CA GLY A 406 21.17 -42.63 6.13
C GLY A 406 21.62 -44.05 5.80
N LEU A 407 22.91 -44.20 5.45
CA LEU A 407 23.55 -45.49 5.09
C LEU A 407 23.53 -46.55 6.21
N LEU A 408 23.29 -46.15 7.47
CA LEU A 408 23.13 -47.05 8.63
C LEU A 408 21.65 -47.28 9.04
N GLY A 409 20.67 -46.81 8.26
CA GLY A 409 19.25 -46.94 8.57
C GLY A 409 18.71 -45.92 9.58
N MET A 410 19.53 -44.96 10.02
CA MET A 410 19.09 -43.79 10.78
C MET A 410 18.42 -42.81 9.83
N VAL A 411 17.17 -42.42 10.14
CA VAL A 411 16.43 -41.42 9.39
C VAL A 411 16.66 -40.08 10.07
N GLU A 412 17.45 -39.22 9.44
CA GLU A 412 17.57 -37.82 9.84
C GLU A 412 16.55 -37.03 9.03
N SER A 413 15.56 -36.47 9.72
CA SER A 413 14.59 -35.58 9.09
C SER A 413 14.74 -34.17 9.64
N GLU A 414 14.65 -33.19 8.75
CA GLU A 414 14.74 -31.77 9.07
C GLU A 414 13.47 -31.08 8.61
N LEU A 415 12.93 -30.21 9.45
CA LEU A 415 11.83 -29.33 9.11
C LEU A 415 12.36 -27.92 8.91
N ARG A 416 11.93 -27.28 7.81
CA ARG A 416 12.41 -25.95 7.40
C ARG A 416 11.25 -24.99 7.24
N LEU A 417 11.44 -23.78 7.75
CA LEU A 417 10.53 -22.65 7.61
C LEU A 417 11.15 -21.61 6.67
N TYR A 418 10.41 -21.34 5.61
CA TYR A 418 10.64 -20.24 4.69
C TYR A 418 9.60 -19.16 4.97
N VAL A 419 10.07 -17.92 5.04
CA VAL A 419 9.20 -16.74 5.09
C VAL A 419 9.65 -15.82 3.97
N ASP A 420 8.70 -15.45 3.13
CA ASP A 420 8.93 -14.73 1.89
C ASP A 420 9.89 -15.49 0.97
N ASP A 421 10.97 -14.86 0.53
CA ASP A 421 11.95 -15.42 -0.40
C ASP A 421 13.09 -16.18 0.30
N LYS A 422 13.06 -16.36 1.62
CA LYS A 422 14.22 -16.78 2.42
C LYS A 422 13.94 -17.96 3.35
N LEU A 423 14.94 -18.85 3.46
CA LEU A 423 15.01 -19.86 4.51
C LEU A 423 15.36 -19.18 5.83
N HIS A 424 14.46 -19.23 6.81
CA HIS A 424 14.66 -18.62 8.12
C HIS A 424 15.18 -19.59 9.16
N GLU A 425 14.62 -20.79 9.23
CA GLU A 425 14.95 -21.75 10.27
C GLU A 425 14.93 -23.19 9.74
N SER A 426 15.84 -24.03 10.24
CA SER A 426 15.94 -25.45 9.94
C SER A 426 16.18 -26.21 11.24
N CYS A 427 15.26 -27.10 11.60
CA CYS A 427 15.25 -27.79 12.88
C CYS A 427 15.22 -29.31 12.68
N PRO A 428 15.93 -30.10 13.50
CA PRO A 428 15.73 -31.55 13.55
C PRO A 428 14.29 -31.87 13.91
N PHE A 429 13.65 -32.77 13.16
CA PHE A 429 12.25 -33.11 13.34
C PHE A 429 12.04 -34.61 13.18
N GLU A 430 11.26 -35.24 14.06
CA GLU A 430 10.95 -36.66 13.93
C GLU A 430 9.70 -36.82 13.03
N PHE A 431 9.94 -37.12 11.75
CA PHE A 431 8.85 -37.30 10.79
C PHE A 431 8.14 -38.65 11.02
N PRO A 432 6.80 -38.69 11.09
CA PRO A 432 6.07 -39.89 11.49
C PRO A 432 6.09 -40.93 10.36
N ARG A 433 6.37 -42.19 10.72
CA ARG A 433 6.24 -43.33 9.78
C ARG A 433 4.78 -43.76 9.68
N VAL A 434 4.02 -43.08 8.83
CA VAL A 434 2.60 -43.37 8.60
C VAL A 434 2.44 -44.45 7.53
N LEU A 435 1.78 -45.55 7.89
CA LEU A 435 1.50 -46.67 6.97
C LEU A 435 0.03 -46.70 6.49
N LYS A 436 -0.83 -45.93 7.16
CA LYS A 436 -2.27 -45.90 6.88
C LYS A 436 -2.61 -44.84 5.83
N PRO A 437 -3.76 -44.97 5.15
CA PRO A 437 -4.24 -44.00 4.17
C PRO A 437 -4.44 -42.60 4.78
N LEU A 438 -4.23 -41.56 3.97
CA LEU A 438 -4.56 -40.18 4.34
C LEU A 438 -6.09 -40.03 4.39
N ALA A 439 -6.65 -39.74 5.56
CA ALA A 439 -8.09 -39.61 5.74
C ALA A 439 -8.56 -38.15 5.67
N PHE A 440 -7.80 -37.25 6.28
CA PHE A 440 -8.13 -35.83 6.39
C PHE A 440 -6.97 -34.97 5.89
N CYS A 441 -7.26 -34.12 4.93
CA CYS A 441 -6.38 -33.07 4.46
C CYS A 441 -7.12 -31.74 4.65
N CYS A 442 -7.05 -31.20 5.87
CA CYS A 442 -7.74 -29.96 6.23
C CYS A 442 -6.78 -28.78 6.11
N ILE A 443 -7.26 -27.67 5.56
CA ILE A 443 -6.55 -26.40 5.46
C ILE A 443 -7.36 -25.33 6.18
N GLY A 444 -6.69 -24.47 6.96
CA GLY A 444 -7.31 -23.42 7.75
C GLY A 444 -8.13 -23.92 8.95
N THR A 445 -8.13 -25.23 9.23
CA THR A 445 -8.84 -25.84 10.36
C THR A 445 -8.36 -27.27 10.60
N ASN A 446 -8.76 -27.87 11.73
CA ASN A 446 -8.62 -29.30 12.00
C ASN A 446 -9.91 -30.08 11.62
N PRO A 447 -9.85 -31.42 11.49
CA PRO A 447 -11.01 -32.22 11.15
C PRO A 447 -12.19 -32.01 12.12
N PRO A 448 -13.45 -31.98 11.63
CA PRO A 448 -14.61 -31.77 12.48
C PRO A 448 -14.72 -32.79 13.63
N PRO A 449 -15.09 -32.35 14.86
CA PRO A 449 -15.34 -33.19 16.04
C PRO A 449 -16.26 -34.38 15.78
N THR A 450 -17.28 -34.18 14.94
CA THR A 450 -18.25 -35.20 14.54
C THR A 450 -17.63 -36.38 13.79
N ILE A 451 -16.44 -36.20 13.22
CA ILE A 451 -15.76 -37.20 12.40
C ILE A 451 -14.61 -37.87 13.19
N THR A 452 -13.94 -37.13 14.09
CA THR A 452 -12.71 -37.58 14.76
C THR A 452 -12.81 -37.70 16.29
N GLY A 453 -13.94 -37.28 16.90
CA GLY A 453 -14.13 -37.28 18.35
C GLY A 453 -13.27 -36.25 19.12
N LEU A 454 -12.63 -35.30 18.41
CA LEU A 454 -11.86 -34.18 18.98
C LEU A 454 -12.78 -33.15 19.67
N GLN A 455 -12.32 -32.47 20.73
CA GLN A 455 -13.20 -31.61 21.56
C GLN A 455 -13.59 -30.26 20.96
N ARG A 456 -12.79 -29.64 20.07
CA ARG A 456 -13.03 -28.29 19.52
C ARG A 456 -12.40 -28.12 18.13
N GLN A 457 -13.08 -27.43 17.21
CA GLN A 457 -12.45 -26.97 15.96
C GLN A 457 -11.58 -25.75 16.24
N CYS A 458 -10.43 -25.65 15.58
CA CYS A 458 -9.49 -24.54 15.68
C CYS A 458 -9.32 -23.88 14.30
N PRO A 459 -10.36 -23.19 13.80
CA PRO A 459 -10.33 -22.47 12.54
C PRO A 459 -9.34 -21.30 12.57
N LEU A 460 -8.81 -20.97 11.42
CA LEU A 460 -7.91 -19.85 11.20
C LEU A 460 -8.72 -18.57 10.94
N PHE A 461 -8.37 -17.44 11.55
CA PHE A 461 -8.85 -16.12 11.13
C PHE A 461 -7.79 -15.48 10.24
N ALA A 462 -7.89 -15.70 8.93
CA ALA A 462 -6.90 -15.24 7.98
C ALA A 462 -7.43 -15.20 6.56
N GLU A 463 -6.69 -14.54 5.68
CA GLU A 463 -6.76 -14.79 4.26
C GLU A 463 -5.60 -15.66 3.78
N MET A 464 -5.85 -16.50 2.77
CA MET A 464 -4.81 -17.29 2.12
C MET A 464 -4.88 -17.17 0.60
N GLY A 465 -3.72 -17.09 -0.05
CA GLY A 465 -3.60 -17.16 -1.51
C GLY A 465 -3.71 -18.61 -2.02
N PRO A 466 -3.07 -18.91 -3.16
CA PRO A 466 -3.01 -20.27 -3.68
C PRO A 466 -2.26 -21.19 -2.71
N ILE A 467 -2.81 -22.38 -2.49
CA ILE A 467 -2.30 -23.38 -1.55
C ILE A 467 -1.64 -24.50 -2.33
N TYR A 468 -0.33 -24.66 -2.16
CA TYR A 468 0.48 -25.72 -2.75
C TYR A 468 0.81 -26.78 -1.72
N ILE A 469 0.52 -28.04 -2.02
CA ILE A 469 0.88 -29.19 -1.18
C ILE A 469 1.74 -30.14 -2.03
N PHE A 470 2.95 -30.43 -1.58
CA PHE A 470 3.93 -31.26 -2.28
C PHE A 470 4.13 -32.60 -1.56
N MET A 471 4.32 -33.66 -2.34
CA MET A 471 4.64 -35.00 -1.86
C MET A 471 6.10 -35.14 -1.37
N GLU A 472 6.93 -34.15 -1.68
CA GLU A 472 8.35 -34.10 -1.34
C GLU A 472 8.82 -32.63 -1.23
N PRO A 473 9.92 -32.36 -0.49
CA PRO A 473 10.51 -31.02 -0.42
C PRO A 473 10.97 -30.52 -1.80
N ILE A 474 10.78 -29.22 -2.07
CA ILE A 474 11.14 -28.59 -3.35
C ILE A 474 12.45 -27.80 -3.29
N GLY A 475 12.94 -27.52 -2.09
CA GLY A 475 14.19 -26.81 -1.85
C GLY A 475 14.07 -25.28 -1.96
N PRO A 476 15.13 -24.56 -1.53
CA PRO A 476 15.11 -23.12 -1.34
C PRO A 476 14.90 -22.32 -2.63
N GLU A 477 15.52 -22.73 -3.73
CA GLU A 477 15.44 -22.00 -5.01
C GLU A 477 14.01 -21.95 -5.56
N ARG A 478 13.33 -23.10 -5.58
CA ARG A 478 11.93 -23.18 -6.05
C ARG A 478 10.97 -22.49 -5.09
N MET A 479 11.25 -22.54 -3.79
CA MET A 479 10.46 -21.84 -2.79
C MET A 479 10.56 -20.31 -2.96
N ALA A 480 11.76 -19.77 -3.18
CA ALA A 480 11.99 -18.35 -3.45
C ALA A 480 11.34 -17.91 -4.78
N ARG A 481 11.38 -18.76 -5.82
CA ARG A 481 10.68 -18.51 -7.09
C ARG A 481 9.16 -18.53 -6.94
N LEU A 482 8.60 -19.40 -6.11
CA LEU A 482 7.17 -19.39 -5.77
C LEU A 482 6.76 -18.11 -5.02
N ALA A 483 7.59 -17.65 -4.08
CA ALA A 483 7.36 -16.41 -3.35
C ALA A 483 7.39 -15.21 -4.30
N SER A 484 8.44 -15.07 -5.11
CA SER A 484 8.60 -13.96 -6.06
C SER A 484 7.55 -13.94 -7.18
N ARG A 485 7.00 -15.10 -7.57
CA ARG A 485 5.86 -15.18 -8.51
C ARG A 485 4.60 -14.48 -7.98
N GLY A 486 4.43 -14.38 -6.66
CA GLY A 486 3.21 -13.85 -6.05
C GLY A 486 2.04 -14.84 -6.05
N GLY A 487 0.90 -14.40 -5.54
CA GLY A 487 -0.29 -15.24 -5.37
C GLY A 487 -1.33 -15.14 -6.50
N ASP A 488 -1.07 -14.35 -7.54
CA ASP A 488 -2.05 -14.11 -8.63
C ASP A 488 -1.93 -15.10 -9.78
N ALA A 489 -0.77 -15.75 -9.89
CA ALA A 489 -0.49 -16.69 -10.96
C ALA A 489 -1.28 -17.99 -10.74
N LEU A 490 -2.10 -18.35 -11.72
CA LEU A 490 -2.69 -19.68 -11.83
C LEU A 490 -1.78 -20.57 -12.70
N PRO A 491 -1.11 -21.59 -12.12
CA PRO A 491 -0.27 -22.52 -12.87
C PRO A 491 -1.01 -23.25 -13.99
N SER A 492 -0.33 -23.45 -15.12
CA SER A 492 -0.94 -24.02 -16.33
C SER A 492 -0.42 -25.41 -16.70
N PHE A 493 0.68 -25.86 -16.08
CA PHE A 493 1.29 -27.19 -16.22
C PHE A 493 1.18 -27.79 -17.63
N SER A 494 1.68 -27.07 -18.65
CA SER A 494 1.71 -27.49 -20.07
C SER A 494 0.38 -27.55 -20.84
N SER A 495 -0.72 -26.99 -20.31
CA SER A 495 -2.02 -26.89 -21.03
C SER A 495 -2.08 -25.80 -22.12
N GLY A 496 -0.95 -25.21 -22.53
CA GLY A 496 -0.86 -24.19 -23.59
C GLY A 496 -1.45 -22.81 -23.23
N ALA A 497 -2.16 -22.67 -22.11
CA ALA A 497 -2.60 -21.40 -21.55
C ALA A 497 -1.43 -20.70 -20.83
N GLY A 498 -1.20 -19.40 -21.08
CA GLY A 498 -0.12 -18.65 -20.42
C GLY A 498 1.25 -18.71 -21.11
N LEU A 499 1.31 -19.15 -22.37
CA LEU A 499 2.54 -19.11 -23.14
C LEU A 499 3.04 -17.65 -23.34
N PRO A 500 4.37 -17.40 -23.31
CA PRO A 500 5.01 -16.08 -23.28
C PRO A 500 4.78 -15.19 -24.52
N TRP A 501 4.14 -15.69 -25.57
CA TRP A 501 4.03 -15.02 -26.88
C TRP A 501 3.09 -13.80 -26.91
N LYS A 502 2.44 -13.45 -25.79
CA LYS A 502 1.60 -12.23 -25.64
C LYS A 502 2.22 -11.17 -24.73
N ALA A 503 3.47 -11.33 -24.31
CA ALA A 503 4.13 -10.34 -23.47
C ALA A 503 4.27 -8.99 -24.20
N SER A 504 3.86 -7.90 -23.54
CA SER A 504 3.95 -6.54 -24.08
C SER A 504 5.38 -5.95 -24.01
N CYS A 505 6.31 -6.59 -23.28
CA CYS A 505 7.71 -6.20 -23.16
C CYS A 505 8.60 -7.38 -22.73
N ASP A 506 9.93 -7.22 -22.85
CA ASP A 506 10.91 -8.25 -22.49
C ASP A 506 10.85 -8.66 -21.01
N HIS A 507 10.59 -7.73 -20.10
CA HIS A 507 10.48 -8.04 -18.68
C HIS A 507 9.27 -8.94 -18.36
N ILE A 508 8.09 -8.65 -18.92
CA ILE A 508 6.89 -9.49 -18.75
C ILE A 508 7.11 -10.86 -19.42
N ARG A 509 7.83 -10.88 -20.54
CA ARG A 509 8.20 -12.12 -21.22
C ARG A 509 9.08 -12.99 -20.32
N GLU A 510 10.14 -12.43 -19.75
CA GLU A 510 11.05 -13.12 -18.83
C GLU A 510 10.31 -13.64 -17.59
N MET A 511 9.45 -12.83 -16.96
CA MET A 511 8.62 -13.28 -15.84
C MET A 511 7.70 -14.44 -16.22
N SER A 512 7.09 -14.40 -17.42
CA SER A 512 6.22 -15.47 -17.90
C SER A 512 7.00 -16.75 -18.24
N GLU A 513 8.20 -16.63 -18.80
CA GLU A 513 9.11 -17.75 -19.09
C GLU A 513 9.61 -18.39 -17.79
N ASP A 514 9.98 -17.59 -16.78
CA ASP A 514 10.37 -18.08 -15.47
C ASP A 514 9.22 -18.80 -14.77
N SER A 515 8.02 -18.20 -14.76
CA SER A 515 6.82 -18.83 -14.19
C SER A 515 6.47 -20.14 -14.88
N TYR A 516 6.58 -20.20 -16.21
CA TYR A 516 6.33 -21.42 -16.97
C TYR A 516 7.37 -22.52 -16.65
N THR A 517 8.65 -22.13 -16.54
CA THR A 517 9.73 -23.06 -16.17
C THR A 517 9.52 -23.60 -14.77
N LEU A 518 9.11 -22.74 -13.82
CA LEU A 518 8.79 -23.12 -12.46
C LEU A 518 7.65 -24.16 -12.42
N ASP A 519 6.58 -23.96 -13.21
CA ASP A 519 5.47 -24.91 -13.29
C ASP A 519 5.94 -26.31 -13.72
N ILE A 520 6.82 -26.40 -14.72
CA ILE A 520 7.41 -27.68 -15.16
C ILE A 520 8.21 -28.33 -14.03
N GLU A 521 9.04 -27.54 -13.35
CA GLU A 521 9.92 -28.02 -12.30
C GLU A 521 9.18 -28.57 -11.08
N ILE A 522 8.11 -27.91 -10.65
CA ILE A 522 7.34 -28.28 -9.45
C ILE A 522 6.22 -29.28 -9.75
N GLY A 523 5.79 -29.42 -11.00
CA GLY A 523 4.62 -30.22 -11.36
C GLY A 523 4.74 -31.70 -10.96
N GLY A 524 5.95 -32.27 -11.04
CA GLY A 524 6.21 -33.67 -10.68
C GLY A 524 6.10 -33.99 -9.19
N SER A 525 6.35 -33.02 -8.32
CA SER A 525 6.33 -33.18 -6.86
C SER A 525 5.01 -32.76 -6.22
N LEU A 526 4.13 -32.09 -6.97
CA LEU A 526 2.89 -31.50 -6.47
C LEU A 526 1.84 -32.58 -6.18
N HIS A 527 1.35 -32.62 -4.94
CA HIS A 527 0.22 -33.45 -4.52
C HIS A 527 -1.11 -32.78 -4.89
N LEU A 528 -1.34 -31.56 -4.41
CA LEU A 528 -2.58 -30.80 -4.59
C LEU A 528 -2.26 -29.33 -4.80
N LEU A 529 -3.09 -28.66 -5.60
CA LEU A 529 -3.08 -27.21 -5.73
C LEU A 529 -4.49 -26.66 -5.72
N TYR A 530 -4.78 -25.77 -4.77
CA TYR A 530 -6.04 -25.04 -4.73
C TYR A 530 -5.78 -23.56 -4.96
N HIS A 531 -6.43 -23.02 -5.98
CA HIS A 531 -6.38 -21.61 -6.29
C HIS A 531 -7.72 -20.95 -5.94
N PRO A 532 -7.74 -19.81 -5.24
CA PRO A 532 -8.99 -19.18 -4.77
C PRO A 532 -9.91 -18.80 -5.93
N SER A 533 -9.37 -18.37 -7.07
CA SER A 533 -10.16 -18.10 -8.30
C SER A 533 -10.91 -19.31 -8.87
N LEU A 534 -10.60 -20.53 -8.41
CA LEU A 534 -11.29 -21.75 -8.85
C LEU A 534 -12.39 -22.21 -7.89
N LEU A 535 -12.52 -21.58 -6.71
CA LEU A 535 -13.58 -21.91 -5.77
C LEU A 535 -14.95 -21.54 -6.37
N ASN A 536 -15.82 -22.52 -6.51
CA ASN A 536 -17.17 -22.33 -6.99
C ASN A 536 -18.18 -22.95 -6.01
N GLY A 537 -18.97 -22.10 -5.36
CA GLY A 537 -19.90 -22.51 -4.32
C GLY A 537 -19.19 -23.16 -3.13
N ARG A 538 -19.31 -24.48 -3.01
CA ARG A 538 -18.72 -25.28 -1.92
C ARG A 538 -17.46 -26.04 -2.32
N PHE A 539 -17.07 -25.99 -3.59
CA PHE A 539 -16.06 -26.88 -4.14
C PHE A 539 -14.92 -26.13 -4.82
N CYS A 540 -13.69 -26.49 -4.50
CA CYS A 540 -12.49 -25.99 -5.17
C CYS A 540 -11.80 -27.16 -5.91
N PRO A 541 -11.71 -27.13 -7.25
CA PRO A 541 -11.04 -28.18 -8.00
C PRO A 541 -9.52 -28.17 -7.75
N ASP A 542 -8.92 -29.36 -7.83
CA ASP A 542 -7.46 -29.54 -7.79
C ASP A 542 -6.84 -29.11 -9.13
N ALA A 543 -6.01 -28.07 -9.11
CA ALA A 543 -5.31 -27.54 -10.28
C ALA A 543 -3.93 -28.16 -10.53
N SER A 544 -3.53 -29.17 -9.74
CA SER A 544 -2.29 -29.90 -9.97
C SER A 544 -2.31 -30.67 -11.32
N PRO A 545 -1.15 -31.07 -11.88
CA PRO A 545 -1.10 -31.86 -13.11
C PRO A 545 -1.94 -33.13 -13.08
N SER A 546 -2.02 -33.80 -11.92
CA SER A 546 -2.84 -35.00 -11.76
C SER A 546 -4.34 -34.68 -11.89
N GLY A 547 -4.77 -33.53 -11.39
CA GLY A 547 -6.15 -33.03 -11.53
C GLY A 547 -6.45 -32.50 -12.94
N SER A 548 -5.53 -31.75 -13.55
CA SER A 548 -5.71 -31.11 -14.86
C SER A 548 -5.68 -32.10 -16.04
N THR A 549 -4.98 -33.23 -15.90
CA THR A 549 -4.96 -34.32 -16.91
C THR A 549 -6.25 -35.14 -16.98
N GLY A 550 -7.30 -34.73 -16.27
CA GLY A 550 -8.61 -35.40 -16.29
C GLY A 550 -8.69 -36.66 -15.44
N THR A 551 -7.67 -36.95 -14.62
CA THR A 551 -7.77 -37.95 -13.56
C THR A 551 -8.77 -37.40 -12.54
N HIS A 552 -10.03 -37.83 -12.58
CA HIS A 552 -11.11 -37.31 -11.74
C HIS A 552 -10.79 -37.43 -10.24
N ARG A 553 -10.10 -36.43 -9.68
CA ARG A 553 -9.95 -36.24 -8.24
C ARG A 553 -11.16 -35.47 -7.74
N ARG A 554 -11.62 -35.83 -6.53
CA ARG A 554 -12.71 -35.08 -5.90
C ARG A 554 -12.21 -33.67 -5.56
N PRO A 555 -12.99 -32.62 -5.81
CA PRO A 555 -12.62 -31.26 -5.41
C PRO A 555 -12.55 -31.16 -3.88
N ALA A 556 -11.79 -30.20 -3.37
CA ALA A 556 -11.85 -29.84 -1.96
C ALA A 556 -13.24 -29.26 -1.64
N GLU A 557 -13.76 -29.61 -0.48
CA GLU A 557 -15.05 -29.14 0.03
C GLU A 557 -14.84 -28.07 1.11
N VAL A 558 -15.63 -27.00 1.07
CA VAL A 558 -15.65 -25.97 2.11
C VAL A 558 -16.25 -26.56 3.39
N ILE A 559 -15.53 -26.45 4.50
CA ILE A 559 -16.02 -26.69 5.86
C ILE A 559 -16.61 -25.38 6.39
N GLY A 560 -17.89 -25.40 6.77
CA GLY A 560 -18.61 -24.23 7.28
C GLY A 560 -18.71 -23.08 6.26
N MET A 561 -18.00 -21.96 6.35
CA MET A 561 -18.00 -20.87 5.38
C MET A 561 -16.56 -20.46 5.03
N VAL A 562 -16.23 -20.48 3.74
CA VAL A 562 -15.01 -19.89 3.20
C VAL A 562 -15.45 -18.98 2.07
N HIS A 563 -15.13 -17.71 2.18
CA HIS A 563 -15.46 -16.72 1.16
C HIS A 563 -14.27 -16.48 0.24
N ILE A 564 -14.53 -15.87 -0.91
CA ILE A 564 -13.48 -15.35 -1.78
C ILE A 564 -13.46 -13.84 -1.64
N SER A 565 -12.29 -13.30 -1.32
CA SER A 565 -12.04 -11.88 -1.51
C SER A 565 -11.48 -11.67 -2.91
N CYS A 566 -12.05 -10.70 -3.63
CA CYS A 566 -11.49 -10.19 -4.87
C CYS A 566 -11.24 -8.70 -4.70
N ARG A 567 -10.01 -8.26 -4.94
CA ARG A 567 -9.63 -6.86 -4.84
C ARG A 567 -8.92 -6.37 -6.10
N VAL A 568 -9.13 -5.10 -6.43
CA VAL A 568 -8.39 -4.41 -7.48
C VAL A 568 -7.38 -3.50 -6.81
N ARG A 569 -6.09 -3.78 -7.00
CA ARG A 569 -5.02 -3.04 -6.32
C ARG A 569 -4.92 -1.62 -6.90
N PRO A 570 -4.64 -0.58 -6.09
CA PRO A 570 -4.49 0.78 -6.60
C PRO A 570 -3.50 0.92 -7.76
N ALA A 571 -2.39 0.17 -7.72
CA ALA A 571 -1.40 0.19 -8.80
C ALA A 571 -1.96 -0.38 -10.13
N GLU A 572 -2.85 -1.38 -10.08
CA GLU A 572 -3.52 -1.92 -11.27
C GLU A 572 -4.52 -0.93 -11.83
N SER A 573 -5.29 -0.26 -10.98
CA SER A 573 -6.23 0.78 -11.40
C SER A 573 -5.53 2.00 -11.99
N LEU A 574 -4.36 2.38 -11.45
CA LEU A 574 -3.50 3.40 -12.06
C LEU A 574 -3.03 2.97 -13.45
N TRP A 575 -2.59 1.72 -13.60
CA TRP A 575 -2.15 1.18 -14.89
C TRP A 575 -3.27 1.13 -15.93
N ALA A 576 -4.46 0.68 -15.51
CA ALA A 576 -5.63 0.55 -16.36
C ALA A 576 -6.31 1.90 -16.66
N LEU A 577 -5.86 3.00 -16.04
CA LEU A 577 -6.36 4.32 -16.35
C LEU A 577 -5.88 4.71 -17.76
N ALA A 578 -6.83 4.92 -18.67
CA ALA A 578 -6.61 5.12 -20.12
C ALA A 578 -5.72 6.32 -20.51
N CYS A 579 -5.22 7.08 -19.54
CA CYS A 579 -4.50 8.34 -19.71
C CYS A 579 -2.97 8.21 -19.55
N GLY A 580 -2.40 7.01 -19.65
CA GLY A 580 -0.96 6.80 -19.56
C GLY A 580 -0.44 6.43 -18.17
N GLY A 581 -1.19 5.58 -17.45
CA GLY A 581 -0.71 5.02 -16.19
C GLY A 581 -0.58 6.07 -15.09
N PRO A 582 0.50 6.04 -14.28
CA PRO A 582 0.67 6.98 -13.17
C PRO A 582 0.90 8.43 -13.63
N MET A 583 1.22 8.68 -14.91
CA MET A 583 1.41 10.05 -15.45
C MET A 583 0.09 10.83 -15.54
N ALA A 584 -1.05 10.14 -15.47
CA ALA A 584 -2.37 10.76 -15.38
C ALA A 584 -2.55 11.66 -14.14
N LEU A 585 -1.64 11.56 -13.17
CA LEU A 585 -1.64 12.39 -11.95
C LEU A 585 -0.97 13.75 -12.15
N LEU A 586 -0.08 13.91 -13.14
CA LEU A 586 0.69 15.14 -13.35
C LEU A 586 -0.18 16.40 -13.56
N PRO A 587 -1.34 16.34 -14.25
CA PRO A 587 -2.21 17.51 -14.36
C PRO A 587 -2.70 18.10 -13.02
N LEU A 588 -2.63 17.35 -11.91
CA LEU A 588 -2.99 17.86 -10.58
C LEU A 588 -1.88 18.70 -9.93
N THR A 589 -0.65 18.66 -10.44
CA THR A 589 0.48 19.45 -9.93
C THR A 589 0.70 20.75 -10.68
N VAL A 590 0.11 20.89 -11.87
CA VAL A 590 0.24 22.03 -12.76
C VAL A 590 -0.98 22.94 -12.66
N SER A 591 -0.76 24.25 -12.56
CA SER A 591 -1.85 25.22 -12.41
C SER A 591 -2.51 25.60 -13.73
N ASN A 592 -1.73 25.71 -14.80
CA ASN A 592 -2.22 26.04 -16.13
C ASN A 592 -1.26 25.51 -17.21
N ILE A 593 -1.76 25.37 -18.44
CA ILE A 593 -1.03 24.80 -19.57
C ILE A 593 -1.18 25.73 -20.78
N GLU A 594 -0.09 25.97 -21.49
CA GLU A 594 -0.14 26.62 -22.80
C GLU A 594 -0.70 25.66 -23.85
N MET A 595 -1.82 26.03 -24.48
CA MET A 595 -2.60 25.10 -25.30
C MET A 595 -1.89 24.64 -26.59
N ASP A 596 -0.92 25.40 -27.07
CA ASP A 596 -0.25 25.15 -28.35
C ASP A 596 0.88 24.11 -28.24
N ASN A 597 1.64 24.12 -27.14
CA ASN A 597 2.79 23.24 -26.90
C ASN A 597 2.59 22.29 -25.69
N LEU A 598 1.50 22.47 -24.94
CA LEU A 598 1.18 21.75 -23.71
C LEU A 598 2.21 21.95 -22.60
N GLU A 599 2.99 23.02 -22.64
CA GLU A 599 3.97 23.32 -21.59
C GLU A 599 3.28 23.88 -20.33
N PRO A 600 3.73 23.47 -19.13
CA PRO A 600 3.24 24.05 -17.88
C PRO A 600 3.56 25.55 -17.77
N ILE A 601 2.54 26.35 -17.49
CA ILE A 601 2.69 27.80 -17.26
C ILE A 601 2.09 28.19 -15.91
N LEU A 602 2.59 29.29 -15.35
CA LEU A 602 2.07 29.83 -14.10
C LEU A 602 0.67 30.40 -14.31
N GLY A 603 -0.30 29.82 -13.60
CA GLY A 603 -1.64 30.37 -13.45
C GLY A 603 -1.71 31.41 -12.33
N ASP A 604 -2.91 31.59 -11.78
CA ASP A 604 -3.12 32.43 -10.61
C ASP A 604 -2.30 31.95 -9.41
N VAL A 605 -1.89 32.88 -8.54
CA VAL A 605 -1.06 32.58 -7.36
C VAL A 605 -1.75 31.57 -6.45
N SER A 606 -3.06 31.70 -6.21
CA SER A 606 -3.79 30.80 -5.31
C SER A 606 -3.87 29.37 -5.86
N LEU A 607 -4.13 29.23 -7.16
CA LEU A 607 -4.18 27.94 -7.84
C LEU A 607 -2.79 27.30 -7.90
N SER A 608 -1.76 28.08 -8.22
CA SER A 608 -0.36 27.62 -8.24
C SER A 608 0.08 27.09 -6.88
N LEU A 609 -0.33 27.76 -5.79
CA LEU A 609 -0.09 27.29 -4.43
C LEU A 609 -0.83 25.97 -4.14
N ALA A 610 -2.10 25.88 -4.52
CA ALA A 610 -2.92 24.69 -4.31
C ALA A 610 -2.35 23.47 -5.05
N THR A 611 -1.99 23.59 -6.33
CA THR A 611 -1.44 22.47 -7.11
C THR A 611 -0.03 22.10 -6.67
N SER A 612 0.78 23.09 -6.29
CA SER A 612 2.13 22.83 -5.74
C SER A 612 2.06 22.00 -4.46
N SER A 613 1.05 22.22 -3.60
CA SER A 613 0.86 21.43 -2.37
C SER A 613 0.60 19.93 -2.62
N LEU A 614 0.18 19.54 -3.82
CA LEU A 614 -0.09 18.15 -4.21
C LEU A 614 1.12 17.46 -4.85
N SER A 615 2.17 18.21 -5.21
CA SER A 615 3.32 17.70 -5.95
C SER A 615 4.06 16.58 -5.22
N VAL A 616 4.38 16.78 -3.94
CA VAL A 616 5.10 15.82 -3.09
C VAL A 616 4.37 14.47 -3.01
N PRO A 617 3.09 14.39 -2.59
CA PRO A 617 2.39 13.12 -2.55
C PRO A 617 2.20 12.51 -3.94
N ILE A 618 2.04 13.30 -5.01
CA ILE A 618 1.95 12.77 -6.38
C ILE A 618 3.25 12.10 -6.82
N PHE A 619 4.42 12.71 -6.59
CA PHE A 619 5.69 12.06 -6.90
C PHE A 619 5.88 10.75 -6.12
N ARG A 620 5.42 10.70 -4.86
CA ARG A 620 5.45 9.46 -4.05
C ARG A 620 4.48 8.41 -4.55
N ILE A 621 3.26 8.80 -4.96
CA ILE A 621 2.32 7.88 -5.60
C ILE A 621 2.94 7.30 -6.87
N ILE A 622 3.56 8.13 -7.72
CA ILE A 622 4.24 7.66 -8.93
C ILE A 622 5.34 6.67 -8.55
N SER A 623 6.20 7.00 -7.57
CA SER A 623 7.27 6.12 -7.06
C SER A 623 6.76 4.74 -6.64
N LEU A 624 5.63 4.69 -5.92
CA LEU A 624 5.00 3.44 -5.50
C LEU A 624 4.37 2.70 -6.69
N ALA A 625 3.67 3.41 -7.57
CA ALA A 625 2.94 2.84 -8.70
C ALA A 625 3.86 2.18 -9.73
N ILE A 626 5.06 2.74 -9.98
CA ILE A 626 6.02 2.22 -10.96
C ILE A 626 6.80 0.98 -10.49
N GLN A 627 6.51 0.46 -9.29
CA GLN A 627 6.88 -0.90 -8.90
C GLN A 627 6.03 -1.95 -9.64
N HIS A 628 4.82 -1.59 -10.07
CA HIS A 628 4.00 -2.42 -10.94
C HIS A 628 4.57 -2.42 -12.38
N PRO A 629 4.81 -3.58 -13.00
CA PRO A 629 5.50 -3.67 -14.28
C PRO A 629 4.77 -2.96 -15.42
N GLY A 630 3.43 -2.97 -15.41
CA GLY A 630 2.61 -2.25 -16.39
C GLY A 630 2.74 -0.72 -16.27
N ASN A 631 2.81 -0.20 -15.04
CA ASN A 631 2.99 1.24 -14.82
C ASN A 631 4.39 1.70 -15.21
N LYS A 632 5.40 0.87 -14.91
CA LYS A 632 6.78 1.09 -15.36
C LYS A 632 6.88 1.14 -16.89
N GLN A 633 6.26 0.18 -17.57
CA GLN A 633 6.24 0.16 -19.04
C GLN A 633 5.59 1.43 -19.59
N GLU A 634 4.48 1.86 -18.99
CA GLU A 634 3.78 3.05 -19.44
C GLU A 634 4.60 4.32 -19.20
N LEU A 635 5.29 4.44 -18.05
CA LEU A 635 6.25 5.50 -17.79
C LEU A 635 7.31 5.60 -18.90
N CYS A 636 7.90 4.47 -19.30
CA CYS A 636 8.90 4.45 -20.38
C CYS A 636 8.27 4.82 -21.74
N ARG A 637 7.05 4.31 -22.02
CA ARG A 637 6.35 4.54 -23.29
C ARG A 637 6.00 6.02 -23.49
N THR A 638 5.73 6.74 -22.42
CA THR A 638 5.31 8.15 -22.47
C THR A 638 6.45 9.16 -22.31
N ASN A 639 7.73 8.74 -22.41
CA ASN A 639 8.88 9.59 -22.06
C ASN A 639 8.74 10.19 -20.65
N GLY A 640 8.34 9.35 -19.70
CA GLY A 640 8.03 9.73 -18.33
C GLY A 640 9.14 10.51 -17.62
N PRO A 641 10.43 10.10 -17.69
CA PRO A 641 11.51 10.87 -17.08
C PRO A 641 11.59 12.32 -17.58
N GLU A 642 11.40 12.55 -18.88
CA GLU A 642 11.40 13.89 -19.48
C GLU A 642 10.18 14.72 -19.05
N LEU A 643 8.99 14.12 -19.02
CA LEU A 643 7.77 14.79 -18.53
C LEU A 643 7.87 15.14 -17.04
N LEU A 644 8.39 14.22 -16.22
CA LEU A 644 8.64 14.46 -14.80
C LEU A 644 9.65 15.60 -14.60
N SER A 645 10.68 15.66 -15.43
CA SER A 645 11.69 16.72 -15.45
C SER A 645 11.06 18.09 -15.77
N GLN A 646 10.20 18.17 -16.79
CA GLN A 646 9.45 19.39 -17.13
C GLN A 646 8.53 19.86 -15.99
N VAL A 647 7.77 18.94 -15.39
CA VAL A 647 6.88 19.26 -14.26
C VAL A 647 7.68 19.69 -13.03
N LEU A 648 8.80 19.04 -12.74
CA LEU A 648 9.70 19.42 -11.65
C LEU A 648 10.30 20.81 -11.89
N GLN A 649 10.74 21.11 -13.11
CA GLN A 649 11.24 22.44 -13.47
C GLN A 649 10.18 23.52 -13.21
N TYR A 650 8.96 23.31 -13.71
CA TYR A 650 7.83 24.20 -13.47
C TYR A 650 7.57 24.40 -11.96
N LEU A 651 7.60 23.33 -11.18
CA LEU A 651 7.39 23.39 -9.73
C LEU A 651 8.49 24.21 -9.03
N LEU A 652 9.75 24.00 -9.38
CA LEU A 652 10.89 24.73 -8.80
C LEU A 652 10.83 26.23 -9.14
N GLU A 653 10.42 26.59 -10.36
CA GLU A 653 10.18 27.97 -10.77
C GLU A 653 8.97 28.60 -10.08
N THR A 654 7.95 27.80 -9.79
CA THR A 654 6.76 28.23 -9.05
C THR A 654 7.12 28.58 -7.61
N LEU A 655 7.83 27.69 -6.92
CA LEU A 655 8.26 27.88 -5.53
C LEU A 655 9.18 29.09 -5.37
N SER A 656 10.13 29.29 -6.29
CA SER A 656 11.05 30.42 -6.22
C SER A 656 10.35 31.79 -6.33
N LYS A 657 9.22 31.88 -7.03
CA LYS A 657 8.41 33.12 -7.14
C LYS A 657 7.53 33.35 -5.92
N LEU A 658 7.05 32.28 -5.28
CA LEU A 658 6.09 32.31 -4.16
C LEU A 658 6.74 32.57 -2.79
N GLU A 659 8.03 32.24 -2.63
CA GLU A 659 8.80 32.43 -1.39
C GLU A 659 8.94 33.88 -0.91
N SER A 660 8.53 34.85 -1.72
CA SER A 660 8.56 36.28 -1.37
C SER A 660 7.52 36.70 -0.32
N GLY A 661 6.59 35.83 0.13
CA GLY A 661 5.49 36.28 1.00
C GLY A 661 4.87 35.34 2.04
N LYS A 662 4.94 34.00 1.97
CA LYS A 662 4.24 33.11 2.94
C LYS A 662 5.01 31.80 3.22
N LYS A 663 5.04 31.40 4.49
CA LYS A 663 6.05 30.49 5.08
C LYS A 663 5.65 29.01 5.20
N GLU A 664 4.62 28.54 4.48
CA GLU A 664 3.93 27.30 4.93
C GLU A 664 3.40 26.38 3.82
N ILE A 665 3.87 26.47 2.57
CA ILE A 665 3.20 25.76 1.46
C ILE A 665 3.81 24.39 1.14
N LEU A 666 5.12 24.19 1.32
CA LEU A 666 5.81 22.90 1.21
C LEU A 666 7.03 22.92 2.13
N ARG A 667 7.32 21.81 2.83
CA ARG A 667 8.64 21.65 3.47
C ARG A 667 9.61 21.27 2.36
N ASP A 668 10.53 22.17 2.01
CA ASP A 668 11.59 21.97 0.99
C ASP A 668 12.25 20.58 1.05
N GLU A 669 12.42 20.04 2.26
CA GLU A 669 12.99 18.71 2.49
C GLU A 669 12.15 17.55 1.95
N GLU A 670 10.82 17.67 1.97
CA GLU A 670 9.91 16.61 1.56
C GLU A 670 9.87 16.43 0.04
N LEU A 671 10.07 17.52 -0.72
CA LEU A 671 10.15 17.47 -2.19
C LEU A 671 11.39 16.72 -2.64
N VAL A 672 12.58 17.10 -2.14
CA VAL A 672 13.84 16.40 -2.47
C VAL A 672 13.73 14.93 -2.09
N ALA A 673 13.18 14.61 -0.92
CA ALA A 673 12.98 13.23 -0.49
C ALA A 673 12.02 12.44 -1.41
N ALA A 674 10.95 13.07 -1.91
CA ALA A 674 10.03 12.43 -2.85
C ALA A 674 10.71 12.12 -4.20
N ILE A 675 11.51 13.04 -4.72
CA ILE A 675 12.28 12.83 -5.96
C ILE A 675 13.36 11.76 -5.77
N VAL A 676 14.08 11.77 -4.65
CA VAL A 676 15.06 10.71 -4.33
C VAL A 676 14.37 9.34 -4.26
N SER A 677 13.23 9.25 -3.57
CA SER A 677 12.44 8.01 -3.50
C SER A 677 12.00 7.54 -4.89
N LEU A 678 11.54 8.45 -5.76
CA LEU A 678 11.16 8.14 -7.14
C LEU A 678 12.33 7.57 -7.93
N CYS A 679 13.51 8.19 -7.85
CA CYS A 679 14.72 7.70 -8.50
C CYS A 679 15.20 6.35 -7.95
N GLN A 680 15.00 6.08 -6.66
CA GLN A 680 15.37 4.80 -6.02
C GLN A 680 14.35 3.68 -6.21
N SER A 681 13.13 4.00 -6.66
CA SER A 681 12.03 3.03 -6.78
C SER A 681 12.33 1.83 -7.69
N GLN A 682 13.23 2.01 -8.67
CA GLN A 682 13.57 1.00 -9.66
C GLN A 682 14.74 0.14 -9.20
N ILE A 683 14.44 -1.08 -8.75
CA ILE A 683 15.46 -2.06 -8.33
C ILE A 683 15.87 -2.96 -9.50
N ASN A 684 14.91 -3.36 -10.34
CA ASN A 684 15.10 -4.37 -11.39
C ASN A 684 15.32 -3.76 -12.79
N ASP A 685 15.55 -2.45 -12.88
CA ASP A 685 15.78 -1.74 -14.14
C ASP A 685 16.85 -0.66 -13.96
N PRO A 686 18.15 -1.03 -14.00
CA PRO A 686 19.23 -0.08 -13.78
C PRO A 686 19.29 1.01 -14.87
N GLY A 687 18.81 0.72 -16.08
CA GLY A 687 18.77 1.69 -17.18
C GLY A 687 17.77 2.82 -16.91
N LEU A 688 16.53 2.47 -16.55
CA LEU A 688 15.53 3.45 -16.13
C LEU A 688 15.96 4.20 -14.87
N LYS A 689 16.56 3.50 -13.90
CA LYS A 689 17.10 4.11 -12.68
C LYS A 689 18.15 5.18 -13.00
N ALA A 690 19.12 4.87 -13.85
CA ALA A 690 20.15 5.81 -14.29
C ALA A 690 19.54 7.00 -15.06
N GLN A 691 18.54 6.76 -15.91
CA GLN A 691 17.82 7.84 -16.62
C GLN A 691 17.13 8.78 -15.63
N LEU A 692 16.41 8.26 -14.63
CA LEU A 692 15.76 9.07 -13.58
C LEU A 692 16.79 9.90 -12.78
N PHE A 693 17.95 9.33 -12.44
CA PHE A 693 19.02 10.08 -11.77
C PHE A 693 19.52 11.23 -12.65
N SER A 694 19.83 10.96 -13.92
CA SER A 694 20.34 11.96 -14.85
C SER A 694 19.35 13.11 -15.08
N THR A 695 18.06 12.79 -15.21
CA THR A 695 17.00 13.75 -15.59
C THR A 695 16.41 14.53 -14.42
N LEU A 696 16.35 13.94 -13.22
CA LEU A 696 15.67 14.53 -12.05
C LEU A 696 16.61 14.99 -10.94
N LEU A 697 17.76 14.34 -10.74
CA LEU A 697 18.67 14.64 -9.62
C LEU A 697 19.94 15.37 -10.06
N LEU A 698 20.53 14.95 -11.19
CA LEU A 698 21.84 15.42 -11.64
C LEU A 698 21.77 16.64 -12.57
N ASP A 699 20.59 16.99 -13.09
CA ASP A 699 20.40 18.21 -13.85
C ASP A 699 20.38 19.46 -12.95
N LEU A 700 21.57 19.86 -12.50
CA LEU A 700 21.76 21.01 -11.61
C LEU A 700 21.30 22.33 -12.23
N LYS A 701 21.10 22.40 -13.55
CA LYS A 701 20.54 23.58 -14.21
C LYS A 701 19.12 23.85 -13.71
N MET A 702 18.28 22.82 -13.71
CA MET A 702 16.90 22.90 -13.23
C MET A 702 16.87 23.35 -11.77
N TRP A 703 17.66 22.70 -10.91
CA TRP A 703 17.73 22.99 -9.48
C TRP A 703 18.34 24.36 -9.16
N SER A 704 19.17 24.93 -10.03
CA SER A 704 19.75 26.26 -9.80
C SER A 704 18.71 27.40 -9.76
N SER A 705 17.50 27.14 -10.27
CA SER A 705 16.37 28.09 -10.29
C SER A 705 15.65 28.22 -8.95
N CYS A 706 15.83 27.28 -8.01
CA CYS A 706 15.13 27.27 -6.74
C CYS A 706 15.93 27.92 -5.61
N ASN A 707 15.38 27.93 -4.39
CA ASN A 707 15.99 28.58 -3.25
C ASN A 707 17.28 27.87 -2.75
N TYR A 708 18.08 28.58 -1.97
CA TYR A 708 19.34 28.04 -1.42
C TYR A 708 19.16 26.79 -0.54
N VAL A 709 18.07 26.70 0.23
CA VAL A 709 17.75 25.58 1.13
C VAL A 709 17.49 24.30 0.32
N LEU A 710 16.66 24.37 -0.72
CA LEU A 710 16.38 23.25 -1.63
C LEU A 710 17.65 22.77 -2.33
N GLN A 711 18.45 23.69 -2.88
CA GLN A 711 19.71 23.35 -3.54
C GLN A 711 20.68 22.67 -2.57
N LYS A 712 20.83 23.20 -1.36
CA LYS A 712 21.68 22.58 -0.33
C LYS A 712 21.19 21.17 0.02
N LYS A 713 19.87 21.00 0.21
CA LYS A 713 19.27 19.70 0.56
C LYS A 713 19.47 18.66 -0.55
N LEU A 714 19.34 19.06 -1.81
CA LEU A 714 19.66 18.21 -2.95
C LEU A 714 21.12 17.73 -2.90
N LEU A 715 22.07 18.66 -2.77
CA LEU A 715 23.50 18.32 -2.74
C LEU A 715 23.85 17.40 -1.57
N SER A 716 23.30 17.65 -0.38
CA SER A 716 23.48 16.74 0.77
C SER A 716 22.88 15.36 0.50
N SER A 717 21.71 15.29 -0.16
CA SER A 717 21.09 14.00 -0.52
C SER A 717 21.91 13.27 -1.59
N LEU A 718 22.50 13.97 -2.56
CA LEU A 718 23.43 13.38 -3.53
C LEU A 718 24.67 12.78 -2.85
N ALA A 719 25.18 13.38 -1.77
CA ALA A 719 26.27 12.81 -0.99
C ALA A 719 25.87 11.46 -0.38
N ASP A 720 24.67 11.37 0.22
CA ASP A 720 24.14 10.10 0.75
C ASP A 720 23.96 9.05 -0.37
N MET A 721 23.52 9.49 -1.56
CA MET A 721 23.35 8.62 -2.73
C MET A 721 24.67 8.05 -3.25
N VAL A 722 25.80 8.74 -3.11
CA VAL A 722 27.11 8.17 -3.46
C VAL A 722 27.39 6.92 -2.63
N PHE A 723 27.03 6.91 -1.35
CA PHE A 723 27.24 5.74 -0.49
C PHE A 723 26.27 4.60 -0.78
N ALA A 724 25.01 4.92 -1.07
CA ALA A 724 23.97 3.92 -1.28
C ALA A 724 23.92 3.37 -2.72
N GLU A 725 24.26 4.19 -3.72
CA GLU A 725 23.90 3.99 -5.14
C GLU A 725 25.02 4.41 -6.11
N SER A 726 26.30 4.31 -5.71
CA SER A 726 27.46 4.74 -6.53
C SER A 726 27.45 4.18 -7.94
N ALA A 727 27.16 2.88 -8.12
CA ALA A 727 27.09 2.25 -9.43
C ALA A 727 26.08 2.94 -10.36
N CYS A 728 24.88 3.22 -9.85
CA CYS A 728 23.84 3.92 -10.62
C CYS A 728 24.26 5.37 -10.94
N MET A 729 24.95 6.06 -10.03
CA MET A 729 25.47 7.40 -10.30
C MET A 729 26.50 7.39 -11.44
N TYR A 730 27.34 6.37 -11.52
CA TYR A 730 28.28 6.19 -12.62
C TYR A 730 27.58 5.92 -13.95
N ASP A 731 26.58 5.03 -13.96
CA ASP A 731 25.78 4.73 -15.14
C ASP A 731 25.03 5.98 -15.65
N ALA A 732 24.61 6.87 -14.73
CA ALA A 732 24.00 8.16 -15.04
C ALA A 732 25.01 9.26 -15.43
N ASN A 733 26.31 8.95 -15.60
CA ASN A 733 27.38 9.88 -15.91
C ASN A 733 27.50 11.07 -14.91
N ALA A 734 27.23 10.81 -13.63
CA ALA A 734 27.13 11.84 -12.60
C ALA A 734 28.38 12.71 -12.48
N LEU A 735 29.60 12.14 -12.56
CA LEU A 735 30.82 12.93 -12.42
C LEU A 735 30.89 14.07 -13.44
N GLN A 736 30.61 13.79 -14.71
CA GLN A 736 30.63 14.80 -15.76
C GLN A 736 29.52 15.83 -15.56
N MET A 737 28.30 15.37 -15.25
CA MET A 737 27.15 16.27 -15.02
C MET A 737 27.35 17.19 -13.82
N LEU A 738 27.93 16.70 -12.72
CA LEU A 738 28.23 17.49 -11.53
C LEU A 738 29.33 18.53 -11.79
N LEU A 739 30.38 18.17 -12.54
CA LEU A 739 31.42 19.12 -12.96
C LEU A 739 30.85 20.20 -13.87
N ASP A 740 30.06 19.82 -14.88
CA ASP A 740 29.41 20.75 -15.80
C ASP A 740 28.42 21.66 -15.06
N GLY A 741 27.62 21.11 -14.15
CA GLY A 741 26.69 21.85 -13.31
C GLY A 741 27.41 22.81 -12.34
N CYS A 742 28.55 22.40 -11.77
CA CYS A 742 29.40 23.28 -10.96
C CYS A 742 29.77 24.54 -11.74
N ARG A 743 30.26 24.37 -12.97
CA ARG A 743 30.65 25.50 -13.84
C ARG A 743 29.45 26.34 -14.27
N ARG A 744 28.39 25.71 -14.77
CA ARG A 744 27.24 26.39 -15.38
C ARG A 744 26.35 27.10 -14.36
N CYS A 745 26.13 26.49 -13.19
CA CYS A 745 25.15 26.95 -12.22
C CYS A 745 25.78 27.77 -11.09
N TYR A 746 26.96 27.37 -10.62
CA TYR A 746 27.56 27.86 -9.36
C TYR A 746 28.78 28.78 -9.54
N TRP A 747 28.72 29.68 -10.53
CA TRP A 747 29.79 30.65 -10.79
C TRP A 747 29.69 31.91 -9.92
N VAL A 748 30.87 32.48 -9.63
CA VAL A 748 31.06 33.79 -8.98
C VAL A 748 31.41 34.86 -10.02
N THR A 749 32.24 34.51 -11.00
CA THR A 749 32.62 35.39 -12.12
C THR A 749 31.87 34.95 -13.37
N ARG A 750 31.12 35.84 -14.01
CA ARG A 750 30.38 35.51 -15.25
C ARG A 750 31.36 35.28 -16.40
N GLU A 751 31.23 34.17 -17.12
CA GLU A 751 31.98 33.93 -18.35
C GLU A 751 31.30 34.66 -19.52
N GLY A 752 32.01 35.57 -20.20
CA GLY A 752 31.44 36.44 -21.23
C GLY A 752 31.08 35.74 -22.54
N ASP A 753 31.81 34.68 -22.91
CA ASP A 753 31.67 33.96 -24.19
C ASP A 753 30.97 32.60 -24.05
N SER A 754 30.48 32.27 -22.85
CA SER A 754 29.82 30.99 -22.61
C SER A 754 28.36 31.06 -23.04
N ILE A 755 28.01 30.22 -24.03
CA ILE A 755 26.67 30.05 -24.63
C ILE A 755 25.64 29.64 -23.56
N ASP A 756 26.10 29.07 -22.43
CA ASP A 756 25.27 28.52 -21.35
C ASP A 756 25.11 29.47 -20.14
N THR A 757 25.57 30.73 -20.21
CA THR A 757 25.55 31.62 -19.04
C THR A 757 24.20 32.31 -18.85
N PHE A 758 23.32 31.66 -18.09
CA PHE A 758 21.96 32.09 -17.75
C PHE A 758 21.81 33.60 -17.49
N THR A 759 20.79 34.20 -18.07
CA THR A 759 20.28 35.53 -17.69
C THR A 759 19.50 35.39 -16.38
N LEU A 760 20.19 35.42 -15.24
CA LEU A 760 19.52 35.68 -13.97
C LEU A 760 19.02 37.13 -13.98
N THR A 761 17.77 37.34 -13.57
CA THR A 761 17.13 38.65 -13.40
C THR A 761 17.92 39.55 -12.47
N GLY A 762 18.86 40.35 -12.99
CA GLY A 762 19.35 41.64 -12.45
C GLY A 762 19.87 41.75 -11.00
N THR A 763 19.77 40.72 -10.16
CA THR A 763 20.13 40.77 -8.74
C THR A 763 21.53 40.21 -8.51
N GLU A 764 22.35 40.90 -7.72
CA GLU A 764 23.65 40.39 -7.29
C GLU A 764 23.51 39.02 -6.60
N ARG A 765 24.29 38.03 -7.05
CA ARG A 765 24.28 36.69 -6.44
C ARG A 765 24.88 36.77 -5.02
N PRO A 766 24.22 36.20 -3.99
CA PRO A 766 24.76 36.17 -2.63
C PRO A 766 25.97 35.24 -2.55
N LEU A 767 27.17 35.81 -2.71
CA LEU A 767 28.45 35.09 -2.83
C LEU A 767 28.67 34.03 -1.74
N GLY A 768 28.31 34.32 -0.49
CA GLY A 768 28.45 33.38 0.63
C GLY A 768 27.60 32.11 0.46
N LYS A 769 26.39 32.24 -0.09
CA LYS A 769 25.50 31.10 -0.37
C LYS A 769 26.02 30.27 -1.55
N VAL A 770 26.51 30.93 -2.59
CA VAL A 770 27.09 30.25 -3.76
C VAL A 770 28.32 29.45 -3.36
N ASN A 771 29.24 30.02 -2.58
CA ASN A 771 30.42 29.29 -2.11
C ASN A 771 30.04 28.09 -1.24
N ALA A 772 29.07 28.23 -0.34
CA ALA A 772 28.60 27.09 0.46
C ALA A 772 28.02 25.96 -0.40
N LEU A 773 27.27 26.27 -1.48
CA LEU A 773 26.78 25.25 -2.41
C LEU A 773 27.91 24.61 -3.22
N VAL A 774 28.92 25.39 -3.62
CA VAL A 774 30.12 24.85 -4.27
C VAL A 774 30.82 23.87 -3.32
N ASP A 775 31.03 24.23 -2.06
CA ASP A 775 31.70 23.35 -1.08
C ASP A 775 30.94 22.01 -0.92
N GLU A 776 29.62 22.04 -0.77
CA GLU A 776 28.78 20.83 -0.68
C GLU A 776 28.87 19.99 -1.96
N LEU A 777 28.83 20.62 -3.15
CA LEU A 777 28.95 19.93 -4.44
C LEU A 777 30.32 19.28 -4.62
N LEU A 778 31.39 19.96 -4.21
CA LEU A 778 32.75 19.43 -4.27
C LEU A 778 32.93 18.21 -3.36
N VAL A 779 32.25 18.18 -2.20
CA VAL A 779 32.20 16.99 -1.34
C VAL A 779 31.55 15.82 -2.07
N VAL A 780 30.42 16.02 -2.76
CA VAL A 780 29.78 14.96 -3.56
C VAL A 780 30.73 14.41 -4.62
N ILE A 781 31.45 15.29 -5.33
CA ILE A 781 32.42 14.89 -6.35
C ILE A 781 33.59 14.11 -5.74
N GLU A 782 34.14 14.56 -4.61
CA GLU A 782 35.23 13.86 -3.92
C GLU A 782 34.79 12.46 -3.45
N LEU A 783 33.59 12.34 -2.88
CA LEU A 783 33.02 11.07 -2.47
C LEU A 783 32.83 10.13 -3.67
N LEU A 784 32.31 10.65 -4.79
CA LEU A 784 32.06 9.84 -5.99
C LEU A 784 33.38 9.29 -6.54
N ILE A 785 34.40 10.13 -6.71
CA ILE A 785 35.73 9.69 -7.15
C ILE A 785 36.34 8.68 -6.16
N GLY A 786 36.14 8.89 -4.86
CA GLY A 786 36.58 7.97 -3.81
C GLY A 786 35.90 6.60 -3.86
N SER A 787 34.70 6.52 -4.44
CA SER A 787 33.94 5.27 -4.63
C SER A 787 34.30 4.50 -5.92
N ALA A 788 35.13 5.09 -6.79
CA ALA A 788 35.49 4.51 -8.08
C ALA A 788 36.22 3.17 -7.96
N SER A 789 35.94 2.24 -8.89
CA SER A 789 36.82 1.06 -9.07
C SER A 789 38.19 1.48 -9.60
N SER A 790 39.22 0.64 -9.39
CA SER A 790 40.61 0.93 -9.80
C SER A 790 40.79 1.23 -11.29
N THR A 791 39.87 0.74 -12.15
CA THR A 791 39.87 0.99 -13.59
C THR A 791 39.23 2.33 -13.97
N MET A 792 38.15 2.73 -13.30
CA MET A 792 37.43 3.99 -13.56
C MET A 792 38.14 5.21 -12.95
N ALA A 793 38.90 4.99 -11.87
CA ALA A 793 39.64 6.05 -11.18
C ALA A 793 40.57 6.85 -12.11
N SER A 794 41.19 6.22 -13.12
CA SER A 794 42.07 6.95 -14.05
C SER A 794 41.33 7.90 -14.99
N ASP A 795 40.12 7.54 -15.41
CA ASP A 795 39.32 8.35 -16.33
C ASP A 795 38.63 9.49 -15.58
N ASP A 796 38.15 9.21 -14.36
CA ASP A 796 37.59 10.21 -13.45
C ASP A 796 38.61 11.29 -13.08
N VAL A 797 39.85 10.88 -12.76
CA VAL A 797 40.95 11.81 -12.53
C VAL A 797 41.22 12.66 -13.78
N ARG A 798 41.14 12.08 -14.99
CA ARG A 798 41.38 12.83 -16.22
C ARG A 798 40.30 13.89 -16.47
N ARG A 799 39.04 13.57 -16.19
CA ARG A 799 37.90 14.50 -16.24
C ARG A 799 38.07 15.64 -15.22
N LEU A 800 38.44 15.31 -13.98
CA LEU A 800 38.70 16.29 -12.93
C LEU A 800 39.86 17.23 -13.29
N VAL A 801 40.97 16.68 -13.80
CA VAL A 801 42.12 17.48 -14.26
C VAL A 801 41.71 18.43 -15.38
N GLY A 802 40.96 17.95 -16.37
CA GLY A 802 40.41 18.79 -17.44
C GLY A 802 39.57 19.94 -16.89
N PHE A 803 38.63 19.63 -15.99
CA PHE A 803 37.82 20.65 -15.31
C PHE A 803 38.68 21.69 -14.59
N VAL A 804 39.67 21.28 -13.79
CA VAL A 804 40.53 22.21 -13.02
C VAL A 804 41.39 23.10 -13.93
N VAL A 805 41.87 22.57 -15.06
CA VAL A 805 42.65 23.33 -16.03
C VAL A 805 41.78 24.41 -16.67
N ASP A 806 40.57 24.03 -17.08
CA ASP A 806 39.67 24.87 -17.88
C ASP A 806 38.77 25.79 -17.03
N CYS A 807 38.59 25.51 -15.74
CA CYS A 807 37.70 26.25 -14.86
C CYS A 807 38.27 27.64 -14.50
N PRO A 808 37.58 28.74 -14.85
CA PRO A 808 38.04 30.09 -14.53
C PRO A 808 37.66 30.55 -13.13
N GLN A 809 36.85 29.78 -12.38
CA GLN A 809 36.35 30.12 -11.06
C GLN A 809 37.37 29.74 -9.96
N PRO A 810 37.99 30.70 -9.24
CA PRO A 810 39.02 30.37 -8.26
C PRO A 810 38.49 29.52 -7.10
N ASN A 811 37.29 29.81 -6.60
CA ASN A 811 36.64 29.09 -5.50
C ASN A 811 36.38 27.60 -5.83
N GLN A 812 36.04 27.28 -7.08
CA GLN A 812 35.81 25.90 -7.53
C GLN A 812 37.12 25.11 -7.71
N VAL A 813 38.24 25.79 -7.96
CA VAL A 813 39.55 25.16 -8.08
C VAL A 813 40.21 24.97 -6.72
N THR A 814 40.09 25.96 -5.82
CA THR A 814 40.71 25.92 -4.49
C THR A 814 40.10 24.87 -3.57
N GLY A 815 38.82 24.51 -3.75
CA GLY A 815 38.19 23.46 -2.94
C GLY A 815 38.84 22.09 -3.09
N PHE A 816 39.49 21.81 -4.23
CA PHE A 816 40.25 20.57 -4.45
C PHE A 816 41.69 20.62 -3.89
N ASP A 817 42.17 21.77 -3.43
CA ASP A 817 43.54 21.94 -2.89
C ASP A 817 43.66 21.53 -1.41
N THR A 818 42.55 21.32 -0.71
CA THR A 818 42.51 21.07 0.75
C THR A 818 42.12 19.64 1.15
N GLY A 819 41.67 18.80 0.21
CA GLY A 819 41.21 17.41 0.44
C GLY A 819 42.24 16.32 0.11
N SER A 820 41.84 15.04 0.20
CA SER A 820 42.72 13.87 -0.02
C SER A 820 43.28 13.83 -1.46
N LEU A 821 42.51 14.33 -2.42
CA LEU A 821 42.86 14.43 -3.85
C LEU A 821 44.08 15.35 -4.12
N ALA A 822 44.35 16.31 -3.24
CA ALA A 822 45.44 17.29 -3.38
C ALA A 822 46.84 16.64 -3.33
N GLN A 823 47.00 15.51 -2.64
CA GLN A 823 48.32 14.90 -2.41
C GLN A 823 48.81 14.05 -3.59
N HIS A 824 47.93 13.57 -4.49
CA HIS A 824 48.33 12.67 -5.58
C HIS A 824 48.12 13.25 -7.00
N TYR A 825 47.11 14.10 -7.23
CA TYR A 825 46.68 14.42 -8.61
C TYR A 825 46.77 15.91 -8.99
N MET A 826 46.67 16.83 -8.02
CA MET A 826 46.79 18.29 -8.26
C MET A 826 48.18 18.79 -8.76
N PRO A 827 49.32 18.15 -8.44
CA PRO A 827 50.62 18.56 -9.02
C PRO A 827 50.69 18.40 -10.54
N LEU A 828 49.97 17.44 -11.12
CA LEU A 828 49.89 17.20 -12.57
C LEU A 828 49.00 18.24 -13.27
N ALA A 829 47.84 18.55 -12.70
CA ALA A 829 46.92 19.58 -13.22
C ALA A 829 47.57 20.97 -13.23
N ARG A 830 48.31 21.33 -12.16
CA ARG A 830 49.04 22.61 -12.08
C ARG A 830 50.13 22.73 -13.14
N LYS A 831 50.89 21.66 -13.42
CA LYS A 831 51.90 21.65 -14.49
C LYS A 831 51.28 21.89 -15.88
N GLN A 832 50.14 21.26 -16.16
CA GLN A 832 49.42 21.44 -17.43
C GLN A 832 48.81 22.84 -17.58
N ARG A 833 48.20 23.39 -16.51
CA ARG A 833 47.62 24.75 -16.50
C ARG A 833 48.67 25.86 -16.66
N LEU A 834 49.86 25.65 -16.09
CA LEU A 834 51.01 26.55 -16.32
C LEU A 834 51.53 26.41 -17.75
N SER A 835 51.55 25.19 -18.31
CA SER A 835 51.97 24.97 -19.70
C SER A 835 50.99 25.55 -20.74
N SER A 836 49.69 25.60 -20.46
CA SER A 836 48.68 26.16 -21.38
C SER A 836 48.57 27.70 -21.31
N LYS A 837 48.93 28.31 -20.18
CA LYS A 837 48.97 29.78 -20.03
C LYS A 837 50.26 30.44 -20.57
N PHE A 838 51.32 29.66 -20.79
CA PHE A 838 52.63 30.15 -21.25
C PHE A 838 53.08 29.50 -22.58
N GLY A 839 52.18 28.85 -23.30
CA GLY A 839 52.40 28.25 -24.63
C GLY A 839 51.88 29.12 -25.75
#